data_AF-A0A517MYM0-F1
#
_entry.id   AF-A0A517MYM0-F1
#
_cell.length_a   1.000
_cell.length_b   1.000
_cell.length_c   1.000
_cell.angle_alpha   90.00
_cell.angle_beta   90.00
_cell.angle_gamma   90.00
#
_symmetry.space_group_name_H-M   'P 1'
#
loop_
_entity.id
_entity.type
_entity.pdbx_description
1 polymer ?
#
loop_
_entity_poly.entity_id
_entity_poly.type
_entity_poly.pdbx_seq_one_letter_code
_entity_poly.pdbx_strand_id
1 'polypeptide(L)'
;MISLRNIEVRIVAIVSVSLIAHCLHSIAPTTAQAAEVLLSASVVGSTPKTIGYNVAHFAFGSNTESWWQYSGVNGARLWSTPNIVEPPGDDDSGPWGDGVTDESSFLARRASLRADPLNPSYINWNYFEDKFANSPTTGNIVNLDYAMERLRANDIEILATMHRGVNSYPFAATGTQTGYEDRWEHWQHFYAQAFHMGRHYDVQRYQMYNEPDLSENINMSQAEYLERLQLASDAINSALADVNQMFGKTLSAEVHSPVNSNGNKVKAVPGGEPRNDVTGWGELVIDNRYSDLFGNPDPNNEVWQKYTFHLYNKTGSEAGDKLVDVREDVIDVNGGQDTIPIVVGELNVHSAAVFAGMSETLDSPSKLQELGAIFTNYLNNQPDEMYVFKFGQTDNQGGETIKKNGTHYVDNNNAPHNVGGATKGAGVTRLVAKGFKGAKSLLGTPSPSGSGAGELDLSASHDAEAARYYLLANNGNASGSTTLDIDLNAWNIMPGTTVVVEEVSGNLHGEVAHLLTVPASGLLSLDQPSESTWLITIPDGAPRQQVVFGATDDAMVKAGSNANSNFGTSDNLIVKNHPTNAGARNVSFMKFDLGATDTSLIDQAILQVTGEDAISSNGVISHVYGIMDDTWDEDSITWNTAPNLESSSGTVNGIEDNFVEGIGSSASFLGHLTSSSSEDLLQLDITEFLVDHGDQLISLLVAREVRWDGEDVDDSLGSLQIASKERAGNSGPQLLLFLDSTTQPGDFDLDGDVDGFDFLVWQGDGLSHTELTDWETYYGFVPSSLTHSQIVPEPSAILLLALGMVAVPLYR
;
A
#
# COMPACT_ATOMS: atom_id res chain seq x y z
N MET A 1 -27.16 13.13 -75.00
CA MET A 1 -28.33 13.51 -75.82
C MET A 1 -29.06 14.65 -75.10
N ILE A 2 -28.93 15.88 -75.63
CA ILE A 2 -29.82 17.07 -75.54
C ILE A 2 -30.11 17.65 -74.12
N SER A 3 -29.44 18.72 -73.64
CA SER A 3 -29.59 20.19 -73.91
C SER A 3 -30.67 20.85 -73.03
N LEU A 4 -30.48 21.99 -72.33
CA LEU A 4 -30.14 23.34 -72.84
C LEU A 4 -29.74 24.34 -71.71
N ARG A 5 -28.68 25.12 -71.99
CA ARG A 5 -28.54 26.61 -71.89
C ARG A 5 -28.41 27.37 -70.55
N ASN A 6 -27.18 27.92 -70.40
CA ASN A 6 -26.81 29.35 -70.43
C ASN A 6 -26.82 30.25 -69.17
N ILE A 7 -25.68 30.95 -69.05
CA ILE A 7 -25.41 32.36 -68.65
C ILE A 7 -24.86 32.61 -67.23
N GLU A 8 -23.61 33.09 -67.21
CA GLU A 8 -22.92 33.84 -66.14
C GLU A 8 -23.55 35.23 -65.92
N VAL A 9 -23.45 35.81 -64.71
CA VAL A 9 -22.99 37.20 -64.44
C VAL A 9 -22.86 37.42 -62.91
N ARG A 10 -21.77 38.11 -62.51
CA ARG A 10 -21.41 38.59 -61.17
C ARG A 10 -22.33 39.69 -60.64
N ILE A 11 -22.60 39.76 -59.32
CA ILE A 11 -22.87 41.01 -58.56
C ILE A 11 -22.39 40.89 -57.10
N VAL A 12 -21.69 41.93 -56.62
CA VAL A 12 -21.35 42.24 -55.22
C VAL A 12 -22.44 43.16 -54.63
N ALA A 13 -22.83 42.99 -53.37
CA ALA A 13 -23.55 44.02 -52.61
C ALA A 13 -23.34 43.90 -51.08
N ILE A 14 -23.15 45.05 -50.43
CA ILE A 14 -22.96 45.28 -48.99
C ILE A 14 -24.08 46.23 -48.50
N VAL A 15 -24.72 45.84 -47.38
CA VAL A 15 -25.31 46.61 -46.24
C VAL A 15 -26.66 47.36 -46.38
N SER A 16 -27.66 46.98 -45.54
CA SER A 16 -28.15 47.77 -44.37
C SER A 16 -29.37 47.17 -43.61
N VAL A 17 -29.14 46.74 -42.35
CA VAL A 17 -29.82 47.09 -41.07
C VAL A 17 -31.35 46.87 -40.87
N SER A 18 -31.78 45.89 -40.03
CA SER A 18 -32.30 46.08 -38.64
C SER A 18 -33.16 44.93 -38.06
N LEU A 19 -32.90 44.62 -36.78
CA LEU A 19 -33.73 43.98 -35.73
C LEU A 19 -34.23 42.53 -35.91
N ILE A 20 -33.46 41.57 -35.40
CA ILE A 20 -33.98 40.44 -34.60
C ILE A 20 -33.04 40.26 -33.40
N ALA A 21 -33.58 40.54 -32.21
CA ALA A 21 -32.91 40.33 -30.93
C ALA A 21 -32.52 38.86 -30.77
N HIS A 22 -31.23 38.57 -30.92
CA HIS A 22 -30.65 37.33 -30.40
C HIS A 22 -30.30 37.59 -28.94
N CYS A 23 -31.08 36.99 -28.04
CA CYS A 23 -30.64 36.78 -26.67
C CYS A 23 -29.37 35.92 -26.73
N LEU A 24 -28.21 36.57 -26.68
CA LEU A 24 -27.03 35.98 -26.06
C LEU A 24 -27.43 35.68 -24.62
N HIS A 25 -27.96 34.49 -24.38
CA HIS A 25 -27.68 33.86 -23.10
C HIS A 25 -26.18 33.62 -23.15
N SER A 26 -25.45 34.48 -22.45
CA SER A 26 -24.27 34.03 -21.74
C SER A 26 -24.71 32.76 -21.01
N ILE A 27 -24.38 31.60 -21.57
CA ILE A 27 -24.22 30.42 -20.76
C ILE A 27 -23.00 30.79 -19.92
N ALA A 28 -23.25 31.43 -18.78
CA ALA A 28 -22.31 31.34 -17.69
C ALA A 28 -22.03 29.85 -17.56
N PRO A 29 -20.76 29.40 -17.50
CA PRO A 29 -20.51 28.02 -17.11
C PRO A 29 -21.35 27.81 -15.87
N THR A 30 -22.25 26.82 -15.89
CA THR A 30 -22.81 26.31 -14.65
C THR A 30 -21.57 25.91 -13.87
N THR A 31 -21.19 26.72 -12.89
CA THR A 31 -20.15 26.38 -11.93
C THR A 31 -20.55 25.01 -11.41
N ALA A 32 -19.82 23.97 -11.79
CA ALA A 32 -19.85 22.74 -11.02
C ALA A 32 -19.52 23.20 -9.60
N GLN A 33 -20.51 23.15 -8.71
CA GLN A 33 -20.30 23.55 -7.33
C GLN A 33 -19.32 22.54 -6.73
N ALA A 34 -18.21 23.01 -6.17
CA ALA A 34 -17.24 22.15 -5.53
C ALA A 34 -17.82 21.51 -4.26
N ALA A 35 -17.27 20.36 -3.88
CA ALA A 35 -17.42 19.82 -2.55
C ALA A 35 -16.47 20.59 -1.62
N GLU A 36 -17.03 21.39 -0.72
CA GLU A 36 -16.27 22.07 0.33
C GLU A 36 -15.90 21.05 1.40
N VAL A 37 -14.61 20.76 1.58
CA VAL A 37 -14.08 19.79 2.54
C VAL A 37 -13.52 20.52 3.75
N LEU A 38 -14.25 20.46 4.86
CA LEU A 38 -13.81 21.01 6.14
C LEU A 38 -13.03 19.95 6.94
N LEU A 39 -11.79 20.30 7.28
CA LEU A 39 -10.89 19.44 8.06
C LEU A 39 -11.03 19.67 9.57
N SER A 40 -10.69 18.65 10.35
CA SER A 40 -10.65 18.71 11.82
C SER A 40 -9.23 18.43 12.30
N ALA A 41 -8.75 19.23 13.25
CA ALA A 41 -7.50 18.95 13.98
C ALA A 41 -7.71 18.12 15.25
N SER A 42 -8.96 17.78 15.59
CA SER A 42 -9.24 16.98 16.78
C SER A 42 -8.84 15.53 16.55
N VAL A 43 -7.98 15.00 17.40
CA VAL A 43 -7.71 13.55 17.46
C VAL A 43 -8.93 12.86 18.07
N VAL A 44 -9.49 11.88 17.37
CA VAL A 44 -10.68 11.11 17.79
C VAL A 44 -10.38 9.65 18.11
N GLY A 45 -9.13 9.23 17.90
CA GLY A 45 -8.68 7.86 18.14
C GLY A 45 -7.34 7.59 17.48
N SER A 46 -7.10 6.32 17.19
CA SER A 46 -5.91 5.87 16.47
C SER A 46 -6.30 5.15 15.20
N THR A 47 -5.45 5.27 14.18
CA THR A 47 -5.55 4.41 12.99
C THR A 47 -5.20 2.96 13.37
N PRO A 48 -5.46 1.96 12.51
CA PRO A 48 -5.08 0.59 12.80
C PRO A 48 -3.59 0.44 13.08
N LYS A 49 -3.25 -0.38 14.08
CA LYS A 49 -1.85 -0.76 14.33
C LYS A 49 -1.29 -1.52 13.14
N THR A 50 -2.07 -2.47 12.62
CA THR A 50 -1.68 -3.32 11.50
C THR A 50 -2.61 -3.15 10.31
N ILE A 51 -2.03 -2.91 9.13
CA ILE A 51 -2.69 -3.07 7.84
C ILE A 51 -1.85 -4.07 7.06
N GLY A 52 -2.47 -5.15 6.60
CA GLY A 52 -1.76 -6.30 6.06
C GLY A 52 -2.46 -7.03 4.93
N TYR A 53 -1.81 -8.08 4.45
CA TYR A 53 -2.37 -9.02 3.49
C TYR A 53 -2.51 -10.42 4.08
N ASN A 54 -3.49 -11.16 3.58
CA ASN A 54 -3.43 -12.61 3.56
C ASN A 54 -2.39 -13.05 2.53
N VAL A 55 -1.34 -13.76 2.98
CA VAL A 55 -0.09 -13.91 2.23
C VAL A 55 -0.28 -14.56 0.86
N ALA A 56 -0.93 -15.72 0.81
CA ALA A 56 -1.30 -16.48 -0.40
C ALA A 56 -0.19 -16.84 -1.42
N HIS A 57 0.94 -16.15 -1.47
CA HIS A 57 2.04 -16.32 -2.41
C HIS A 57 3.34 -15.82 -1.77
N PHE A 58 4.35 -16.68 -1.66
CA PHE A 58 5.69 -16.35 -1.19
C PHE A 58 6.64 -17.53 -1.44
N ALA A 59 7.27 -17.56 -2.62
CA ALA A 59 8.10 -18.69 -3.05
C ALA A 59 9.61 -18.38 -3.01
N PHE A 60 10.44 -19.40 -2.81
CA PHE A 60 11.89 -19.27 -2.86
C PHE A 60 12.39 -18.62 -4.16
N GLY A 61 13.24 -17.61 -4.03
CA GLY A 61 13.88 -16.94 -5.16
C GLY A 61 12.94 -16.11 -6.03
N SER A 62 11.63 -16.04 -5.70
CA SER A 62 10.71 -15.12 -6.36
C SER A 62 11.01 -13.67 -5.99
N ASN A 63 10.60 -12.75 -6.85
CA ASN A 63 10.59 -11.31 -6.58
C ASN A 63 9.50 -10.85 -5.58
N THR A 64 8.76 -11.78 -4.94
CA THR A 64 7.60 -11.48 -4.10
C THR A 64 7.91 -10.47 -3.01
N GLU A 65 9.06 -10.60 -2.36
CA GLU A 65 9.47 -9.69 -1.28
C GLU A 65 9.52 -8.21 -1.71
N SER A 66 10.04 -7.92 -2.90
CA SER A 66 10.09 -6.54 -3.41
C SER A 66 8.68 -5.94 -3.56
N TRP A 67 7.71 -6.77 -3.94
CA TRP A 67 6.31 -6.34 -4.03
C TRP A 67 5.65 -6.18 -2.66
N TRP A 68 6.08 -6.92 -1.64
CA TRP A 68 5.66 -6.67 -0.25
C TRP A 68 6.22 -5.36 0.28
N GLN A 69 7.49 -5.05 0.02
CA GLN A 69 8.10 -3.76 0.33
C GLN A 69 7.33 -2.62 -0.34
N TYR A 70 7.13 -2.71 -1.67
CA TYR A 70 6.36 -1.72 -2.45
C TYR A 70 4.94 -1.49 -1.91
N SER A 71 4.28 -2.55 -1.42
CA SER A 71 2.92 -2.42 -0.89
C SER A 71 2.83 -1.59 0.39
N GLY A 72 3.96 -1.40 1.09
CA GLY A 72 4.03 -0.60 2.30
C GLY A 72 3.21 -1.13 3.48
N VAL A 73 2.72 -2.38 3.45
CA VAL A 73 1.97 -2.97 4.56
C VAL A 73 2.90 -3.34 5.73
N ASN A 74 2.36 -3.51 6.94
CA ASN A 74 3.12 -3.96 8.11
C ASN A 74 2.58 -5.26 8.76
N GLY A 75 1.65 -5.94 8.08
CA GLY A 75 1.05 -7.19 8.56
C GLY A 75 0.97 -8.28 7.52
N ALA A 76 1.22 -9.53 7.94
CA ALA A 76 1.04 -10.73 7.14
C ALA A 76 0.18 -11.75 7.89
N ARG A 77 -1.03 -12.02 7.39
CA ARG A 77 -1.85 -13.15 7.84
C ARG A 77 -1.45 -14.40 7.04
N LEU A 78 -0.67 -15.26 7.69
CA LEU A 78 0.02 -16.40 7.07
C LEU A 78 -0.64 -17.71 7.47
N TRP A 79 -1.00 -18.54 6.48
CA TRP A 79 -1.56 -19.86 6.73
C TRP A 79 -0.46 -20.91 6.88
N SER A 80 -0.33 -21.49 8.07
CA SER A 80 0.49 -22.69 8.30
C SER A 80 -0.42 -23.90 8.20
N THR A 81 -0.42 -24.56 7.03
CA THR A 81 -1.38 -25.65 6.76
C THR A 81 -0.98 -26.91 7.53
N PRO A 82 -1.85 -27.49 8.38
CA PRO A 82 -1.51 -28.66 9.21
C PRO A 82 -0.98 -29.86 8.43
N ASN A 83 -1.53 -30.11 7.23
CA ASN A 83 -1.14 -31.29 6.43
C ASN A 83 0.29 -31.21 5.89
N ILE A 84 0.91 -30.02 5.93
CA ILE A 84 2.31 -29.85 5.58
C ILE A 84 3.18 -30.29 6.75
N VAL A 85 2.81 -29.90 7.97
CA VAL A 85 3.64 -30.05 9.18
C VAL A 85 3.39 -31.37 9.91
N GLU A 86 2.17 -31.91 9.82
CA GLU A 86 1.70 -33.18 10.41
C GLU A 86 0.56 -33.75 9.53
N PRO A 87 0.85 -34.47 8.43
CA PRO A 87 -0.19 -35.05 7.60
C PRO A 87 -0.99 -36.13 8.37
N PRO A 88 -2.28 -36.33 8.06
CA PRO A 88 -3.06 -37.38 8.70
C PRO A 88 -2.42 -38.76 8.46
N GLY A 89 -1.83 -39.36 9.49
CA GLY A 89 -1.35 -40.75 9.49
C GLY A 89 0.17 -40.99 9.48
N ASP A 90 1.03 -39.97 9.44
CA ASP A 90 2.48 -40.04 9.73
C ASP A 90 2.73 -39.17 10.99
N ASP A 91 3.57 -39.47 12.00
CA ASP A 91 4.87 -40.16 12.01
C ASP A 91 5.19 -40.86 13.36
N ASP A 92 4.55 -40.54 14.50
CA ASP A 92 4.79 -41.24 15.80
C ASP A 92 3.95 -42.53 15.94
N SER A 93 4.08 -43.44 14.97
CA SER A 93 3.36 -44.72 14.76
C SER A 93 2.60 -45.39 15.96
N GLY A 94 1.27 -45.41 15.88
CA GLY A 94 0.31 -45.96 16.87
C GLY A 94 -0.77 -44.90 17.13
N PRO A 95 -2.09 -45.20 17.20
CA PRO A 95 -3.11 -44.23 16.79
C PRO A 95 -3.27 -43.08 17.81
N TRP A 96 -2.49 -42.02 17.66
CA TRP A 96 -2.58 -40.72 18.35
C TRP A 96 -2.20 -40.77 19.84
N GLY A 97 -1.36 -39.85 20.32
CA GLY A 97 -1.19 -39.53 21.74
C GLY A 97 -0.68 -40.63 22.68
N ASP A 98 0.12 -41.57 22.17
CA ASP A 98 0.64 -42.72 22.90
C ASP A 98 1.08 -42.40 24.35
N GLY A 99 0.39 -43.02 25.31
CA GLY A 99 0.66 -42.88 26.75
C GLY A 99 -0.19 -41.84 27.48
N VAL A 100 -1.14 -41.18 26.80
CA VAL A 100 -2.11 -40.25 27.39
C VAL A 100 -3.50 -40.88 27.44
N THR A 101 -3.93 -41.33 28.63
CA THR A 101 -5.19 -42.07 28.83
C THR A 101 -6.24 -41.30 29.64
N ASP A 102 -5.81 -40.25 30.33
CA ASP A 102 -6.60 -39.43 31.25
C ASP A 102 -5.96 -38.05 31.47
N GLU A 103 -6.63 -37.18 32.21
CA GLU A 103 -6.16 -35.83 32.53
C GLU A 103 -4.79 -35.82 33.25
N SER A 104 -4.54 -36.78 34.15
CA SER A 104 -3.29 -36.86 34.90
C SER A 104 -2.11 -37.21 33.99
N SER A 105 -2.30 -38.18 33.10
CA SER A 105 -1.31 -38.55 32.09
C SER A 105 -1.09 -37.43 31.05
N PHE A 106 -2.14 -36.68 30.67
CA PHE A 106 -2.00 -35.50 29.81
C PHE A 106 -1.10 -34.44 30.46
N LEU A 107 -1.40 -34.05 31.70
CA LEU A 107 -0.60 -33.05 32.43
C LEU A 107 0.84 -33.51 32.66
N ALA A 108 1.06 -34.81 32.92
CA ALA A 108 2.40 -35.38 33.05
C ALA A 108 3.18 -35.35 31.73
N ARG A 109 2.52 -35.67 30.61
CA ARG A 109 3.12 -35.63 29.27
C ARG A 109 3.47 -34.19 28.87
N ARG A 110 2.56 -33.24 29.10
CA ARG A 110 2.79 -31.79 28.93
C ARG A 110 4.01 -31.33 29.71
N ALA A 111 4.07 -31.63 31.01
CA ALA A 111 5.20 -31.23 31.86
C ALA A 111 6.53 -31.85 31.38
N SER A 112 6.50 -33.09 30.86
CA SER A 112 7.69 -33.78 30.37
C SER A 112 8.22 -33.17 29.07
N LEU A 113 7.34 -32.85 28.13
CA LEU A 113 7.71 -32.14 26.90
C LEU A 113 8.27 -30.75 27.22
N ARG A 114 7.61 -29.97 28.07
CA ARG A 114 8.08 -28.63 28.45
C ARG A 114 9.42 -28.62 29.19
N ALA A 115 9.75 -29.69 29.91
CA ALA A 115 11.05 -29.82 30.58
C ALA A 115 12.21 -30.06 29.60
N ASP A 116 11.93 -30.61 28.41
CA ASP A 116 12.89 -30.83 27.32
C ASP A 116 12.19 -30.63 25.95
N PRO A 117 11.91 -29.37 25.55
CA PRO A 117 11.12 -29.06 24.36
C PRO A 117 11.65 -29.64 23.04
N LEU A 118 12.96 -29.91 22.97
CA LEU A 118 13.64 -30.46 21.80
C LEU A 118 13.72 -32.00 21.79
N ASN A 119 13.02 -32.66 22.72
CA ASN A 119 13.11 -34.09 22.87
C ASN A 119 12.42 -34.85 21.71
N PRO A 120 13.15 -35.68 20.95
CA PRO A 120 12.61 -36.37 19.78
C PRO A 120 11.64 -37.51 20.10
N SER A 121 11.40 -37.81 21.39
CA SER A 121 10.40 -38.81 21.83
C SER A 121 8.99 -38.24 21.96
N TYR A 122 8.85 -36.93 21.75
CA TYR A 122 7.58 -36.22 21.81
C TYR A 122 7.31 -35.43 20.54
N ILE A 123 8.32 -34.93 19.82
CA ILE A 123 8.12 -34.23 18.55
C ILE A 123 9.22 -34.68 17.60
N ASN A 124 8.87 -35.16 16.41
CA ASN A 124 9.84 -35.45 15.35
C ASN A 124 10.31 -34.13 14.70
N TRP A 125 11.20 -33.42 15.38
CA TRP A 125 11.71 -32.11 14.93
C TRP A 125 12.36 -32.16 13.55
N ASN A 126 13.05 -33.24 13.18
CA ASN A 126 13.66 -33.36 11.86
C ASN A 126 12.61 -33.38 10.74
N TYR A 127 11.53 -34.13 10.93
CA TYR A 127 10.41 -34.14 9.98
C TYR A 127 9.74 -32.77 9.94
N PHE A 128 9.43 -32.23 11.11
CA PHE A 128 8.73 -30.96 11.25
C PHE A 128 9.49 -29.79 10.59
N GLU A 129 10.80 -29.66 10.86
CA GLU A 129 11.66 -28.64 10.28
C GLU A 129 11.82 -28.82 8.75
N ASP A 130 11.95 -30.05 8.26
CA ASP A 130 12.00 -30.32 6.82
C ASP A 130 10.72 -29.86 6.11
N LYS A 131 9.55 -30.03 6.75
CA LYS A 131 8.28 -29.59 6.18
C LYS A 131 8.15 -28.08 6.11
N PHE A 132 8.52 -27.38 7.17
CA PHE A 132 8.53 -25.92 7.17
C PHE A 132 9.50 -25.32 6.13
N ALA A 133 10.65 -25.96 5.93
CA ALA A 133 11.65 -25.53 4.97
C ALA A 133 11.28 -25.87 3.52
N ASN A 134 10.80 -27.09 3.25
CA ASN A 134 10.83 -27.66 1.89
C ASN A 134 9.46 -27.98 1.29
N SER A 135 8.37 -27.87 2.05
CA SER A 135 7.02 -28.25 1.57
C SER A 135 6.13 -27.02 1.37
N PRO A 136 6.07 -26.45 0.15
CA PRO A 136 5.20 -25.31 -0.10
C PRO A 136 3.72 -25.68 0.04
N THR A 137 2.89 -24.67 0.33
CA THR A 137 1.42 -24.84 0.32
C THR A 137 0.88 -25.23 -1.07
N THR A 138 -0.30 -25.86 -1.11
CA THR A 138 -0.93 -26.32 -2.37
C THR A 138 -1.97 -25.31 -2.86
N GLY A 139 -1.89 -24.91 -4.14
CA GLY A 139 -2.83 -23.99 -4.81
C GLY A 139 -2.57 -22.50 -4.56
N ASN A 140 -2.09 -22.17 -3.37
CA ASN A 140 -1.31 -20.97 -3.04
C ASN A 140 0.13 -21.48 -2.82
N ILE A 141 1.17 -20.82 -3.34
CA ILE A 141 2.55 -21.29 -3.17
C ILE A 141 3.23 -20.44 -2.12
N VAL A 142 3.42 -21.01 -0.93
CA VAL A 142 4.11 -20.35 0.18
C VAL A 142 5.11 -21.31 0.81
N ASN A 143 6.39 -20.96 0.77
CA ASN A 143 7.45 -21.62 1.52
C ASN A 143 7.52 -21.00 2.92
N LEU A 144 7.08 -21.72 3.95
CA LEU A 144 6.80 -21.12 5.26
C LEU A 144 8.03 -20.51 5.93
N ASP A 145 9.14 -21.25 6.05
CA ASP A 145 10.37 -20.72 6.67
C ASP A 145 10.91 -19.50 5.91
N TYR A 146 10.99 -19.61 4.59
CA TYR A 146 11.45 -18.51 3.73
C TYR A 146 10.54 -17.28 3.85
N ALA A 147 9.22 -17.47 3.79
CA ALA A 147 8.26 -16.38 3.91
C ALA A 147 8.40 -15.69 5.26
N MET A 148 8.45 -16.44 6.36
CA MET A 148 8.59 -15.85 7.70
C MET A 148 9.93 -15.12 7.86
N GLU A 149 11.04 -15.69 7.39
CA GLU A 149 12.35 -15.04 7.41
C GLU A 149 12.31 -13.69 6.68
N ARG A 150 11.84 -13.66 5.42
CA ARG A 150 11.80 -12.42 4.63
C ARG A 150 10.79 -11.42 5.17
N LEU A 151 9.61 -11.85 5.63
CA LEU A 151 8.63 -10.95 6.25
C LEU A 151 9.19 -10.30 7.52
N ARG A 152 9.86 -11.04 8.39
CA ARG A 152 10.48 -10.48 9.60
C ARG A 152 11.65 -9.55 9.29
N ALA A 153 12.44 -9.87 8.27
CA ALA A 153 13.53 -9.00 7.82
C ALA A 153 13.05 -7.64 7.30
N ASN A 154 11.77 -7.53 6.92
CA ASN A 154 11.12 -6.30 6.47
C ASN A 154 10.15 -5.72 7.52
N ASP A 155 10.34 -6.05 8.80
CA ASP A 155 9.53 -5.55 9.92
C ASP A 155 8.01 -5.81 9.80
N ILE A 156 7.62 -6.86 9.08
CA ILE A 156 6.22 -7.26 8.95
C ILE A 156 5.82 -8.14 10.14
N GLU A 157 4.73 -7.77 10.83
CA GLU A 157 4.16 -8.59 11.90
C GLU A 157 3.39 -9.79 11.32
N ILE A 158 3.72 -10.99 11.80
CA ILE A 158 3.12 -12.23 11.32
C ILE A 158 1.98 -12.66 12.25
N LEU A 159 0.80 -12.83 11.66
CA LEU A 159 -0.36 -13.48 12.27
C LEU A 159 -0.50 -14.88 11.68
N ALA A 160 -0.09 -15.90 12.44
CA ALA A 160 -0.07 -17.29 11.98
C ALA A 160 -1.42 -17.98 12.19
N THR A 161 -2.08 -18.35 11.10
CA THR A 161 -3.34 -19.12 11.09
C THR A 161 -3.02 -20.61 10.99
N MET A 162 -3.16 -21.32 12.12
CA MET A 162 -2.88 -22.75 12.28
C MET A 162 -4.17 -23.59 12.20
N HIS A 163 -4.82 -23.58 11.03
CA HIS A 163 -6.17 -24.17 10.85
C HIS A 163 -6.20 -25.70 10.91
N ARG A 164 -6.29 -26.30 12.11
CA ARG A 164 -6.43 -27.76 12.29
C ARG A 164 -7.89 -28.22 12.19
N GLY A 165 -8.34 -28.50 10.96
CA GLY A 165 -9.75 -28.74 10.62
C GLY A 165 -10.40 -29.99 11.26
N VAL A 166 -11.63 -29.84 11.78
CA VAL A 166 -12.41 -30.93 12.43
C VAL A 166 -12.70 -32.12 11.50
N ASN A 167 -12.83 -31.87 10.19
CA ASN A 167 -13.11 -32.93 9.22
C ASN A 167 -11.91 -33.87 9.00
N SER A 168 -10.69 -33.34 9.14
CA SER A 168 -9.45 -34.10 8.99
C SER A 168 -8.95 -34.66 10.32
N TYR A 169 -9.26 -33.99 11.43
CA TYR A 169 -8.76 -34.31 12.77
C TYR A 169 -9.90 -34.31 13.81
N PRO A 170 -10.90 -35.21 13.70
CA PRO A 170 -12.04 -35.25 14.62
C PRO A 170 -11.61 -35.68 16.03
N PHE A 171 -12.28 -35.17 17.07
CA PHE A 171 -12.07 -35.64 18.43
C PHE A 171 -13.00 -36.81 18.77
N ALA A 172 -12.44 -37.87 19.33
CA ALA A 172 -13.19 -38.87 20.04
C ALA A 172 -13.76 -38.32 21.36
N ALA A 173 -14.75 -39.05 21.89
CA ALA A 173 -15.47 -38.64 23.08
C ALA A 173 -14.53 -38.44 24.28
N THR A 174 -14.73 -37.34 25.00
CA THR A 174 -14.03 -37.02 26.24
C THR A 174 -14.16 -38.16 27.26
N GLY A 175 -13.11 -38.43 28.03
CA GLY A 175 -13.12 -39.49 29.04
C GLY A 175 -12.81 -40.89 28.50
N THR A 176 -12.64 -41.04 27.18
CA THR A 176 -12.07 -42.25 26.58
C THR A 176 -10.57 -42.08 26.37
N GLN A 177 -9.82 -43.19 26.34
CA GLN A 177 -8.38 -43.15 26.04
C GLN A 177 -8.13 -42.40 24.71
N THR A 178 -8.81 -42.80 23.63
CA THR A 178 -8.71 -42.14 22.32
C THR A 178 -9.10 -40.66 22.36
N GLY A 179 -10.09 -40.28 23.19
CA GLY A 179 -10.43 -38.87 23.36
C GLY A 179 -9.30 -38.05 24.01
N TYR A 180 -8.57 -38.61 24.96
CA TYR A 180 -7.42 -37.94 25.57
C TYR A 180 -6.19 -37.92 24.66
N GLU A 181 -5.99 -38.99 23.88
CA GLU A 181 -5.00 -39.08 22.81
C GLU A 181 -5.21 -37.96 21.77
N ASP A 182 -6.42 -37.78 21.25
CA ASP A 182 -6.73 -36.74 20.26
C ASP A 182 -6.50 -35.31 20.78
N ARG A 183 -6.79 -35.06 22.07
CA ARG A 183 -6.58 -33.77 22.74
C ARG A 183 -5.09 -33.49 22.94
N TRP A 184 -4.32 -34.52 23.28
CA TRP A 184 -2.87 -34.41 23.38
C TRP A 184 -2.26 -34.02 22.04
N GLU A 185 -2.63 -34.71 20.96
CA GLU A 185 -2.15 -34.40 19.61
C GLU A 185 -2.50 -32.98 19.18
N HIS A 186 -3.72 -32.53 19.49
CA HIS A 186 -4.10 -31.14 19.25
C HIS A 186 -3.20 -30.18 20.05
N TRP A 187 -3.01 -30.40 21.34
CA TRP A 187 -2.13 -29.54 22.16
C TRP A 187 -0.68 -29.54 21.62
N GLN A 188 -0.14 -30.71 21.31
CA GLN A 188 1.22 -30.90 20.82
C GLN A 188 1.44 -30.22 19.45
N HIS A 189 0.47 -30.33 18.53
CA HIS A 189 0.50 -29.66 17.22
C HIS A 189 0.69 -28.15 17.33
N PHE A 190 -0.13 -27.52 18.19
CA PHE A 190 -0.07 -26.08 18.43
C PHE A 190 1.21 -25.67 19.16
N TYR A 191 1.67 -26.50 20.11
CA TYR A 191 2.94 -26.29 20.81
C TYR A 191 4.12 -26.33 19.85
N ALA A 192 4.22 -27.37 19.00
CA ALA A 192 5.32 -27.56 18.07
C ALA A 192 5.44 -26.41 17.08
N GLN A 193 4.32 -25.99 16.48
CA GLN A 193 4.25 -24.86 15.57
C GLN A 193 4.62 -23.53 16.23
N ALA A 194 4.02 -23.21 17.38
CA ALA A 194 4.34 -21.97 18.09
C ALA A 194 5.80 -21.95 18.56
N PHE A 195 6.35 -23.07 19.01
CA PHE A 195 7.74 -23.18 19.45
C PHE A 195 8.72 -22.99 18.29
N HIS A 196 8.46 -23.63 17.13
CA HIS A 196 9.27 -23.46 15.92
C HIS A 196 9.25 -22.02 15.42
N MET A 197 8.06 -21.45 15.23
CA MET A 197 7.91 -20.09 14.72
C MET A 197 8.45 -19.04 15.71
N GLY A 198 8.25 -19.24 17.01
CA GLY A 198 8.75 -18.33 18.05
C GLY A 198 10.28 -18.37 18.18
N ARG A 199 10.91 -19.55 18.15
CA ARG A 199 12.38 -19.63 18.30
C ARG A 199 13.14 -19.13 17.07
N HIS A 200 12.59 -19.26 15.87
CA HIS A 200 13.29 -18.88 14.63
C HIS A 200 12.90 -17.50 14.10
N TYR A 201 11.63 -17.10 14.27
CA TYR A 201 11.08 -15.93 13.57
C TYR A 201 10.32 -14.95 14.49
N ASP A 202 10.39 -15.14 15.81
CA ASP A 202 9.74 -14.26 16.80
C ASP A 202 8.22 -14.10 16.59
N VAL A 203 7.57 -15.09 15.96
CA VAL A 203 6.11 -15.07 15.80
C VAL A 203 5.48 -15.15 17.18
N GLN A 204 4.48 -14.29 17.42
CA GLN A 204 3.79 -14.20 18.69
C GLN A 204 2.28 -14.07 18.56
N ARG A 205 1.75 -13.95 17.33
CA ARG A 205 0.33 -13.69 17.03
C ARG A 205 -0.24 -14.88 16.26
N TYR A 206 -1.35 -15.42 16.74
CA TYR A 206 -1.87 -16.72 16.27
C TYR A 206 -3.38 -16.76 16.12
N GLN A 207 -3.86 -17.59 15.19
CA GLN A 207 -5.26 -17.98 15.08
C GLN A 207 -5.34 -19.50 15.07
N MET A 208 -6.22 -20.07 15.89
CA MET A 208 -6.41 -21.52 15.92
C MET A 208 -7.19 -22.04 14.71
N TYR A 209 -8.20 -21.30 14.28
CA TYR A 209 -9.17 -21.81 13.32
C TYR A 209 -9.74 -20.65 12.50
N ASN A 210 -10.19 -20.96 11.30
CA ASN A 210 -10.77 -20.00 10.37
C ASN A 210 -12.23 -20.32 10.17
N GLU A 211 -13.11 -19.34 10.40
CA GLU A 211 -14.54 -19.40 10.08
C GLU A 211 -15.21 -20.70 10.57
N PRO A 212 -15.14 -21.00 11.87
CA PRO A 212 -15.72 -22.22 12.45
C PRO A 212 -17.26 -22.30 12.24
N ASP A 213 -17.87 -21.15 11.99
CA ASP A 213 -19.29 -20.89 11.84
C ASP A 213 -19.82 -21.10 10.41
N LEU A 214 -18.95 -21.42 9.44
CA LEU A 214 -19.37 -21.75 8.07
C LEU A 214 -20.02 -23.13 7.97
N SER A 215 -20.84 -23.32 6.93
CA SER A 215 -21.52 -24.60 6.66
C SER A 215 -20.59 -25.72 6.24
N GLU A 216 -19.42 -25.42 5.67
CA GLU A 216 -18.38 -26.43 5.36
C GLU A 216 -17.74 -27.01 6.63
N ASN A 217 -17.79 -26.25 7.73
CA ASN A 217 -17.33 -26.66 9.06
C ASN A 217 -18.47 -27.18 9.94
N ILE A 218 -19.58 -27.68 9.36
CA ILE A 218 -20.79 -28.08 10.11
C ILE A 218 -20.55 -29.10 11.23
N ASN A 219 -19.49 -29.91 11.12
CA ASN A 219 -19.11 -30.89 12.14
C ASN A 219 -18.44 -30.23 13.37
N MET A 220 -18.03 -28.97 13.28
CA MET A 220 -17.53 -28.21 14.43
C MET A 220 -18.70 -27.77 15.29
N SER A 221 -18.84 -28.36 16.48
CA SER A 221 -19.76 -27.86 17.50
C SER A 221 -19.12 -26.69 18.28
N GLN A 222 -19.94 -25.82 18.87
CA GLN A 222 -19.45 -24.73 19.73
C GLN A 222 -18.65 -25.26 20.93
N ALA A 223 -19.11 -26.34 21.58
CA ALA A 223 -18.41 -26.94 22.71
C ALA A 223 -17.02 -27.48 22.31
N GLU A 224 -16.93 -28.16 21.17
CA GLU A 224 -15.65 -28.67 20.66
C GLU A 224 -14.72 -27.53 20.21
N TYR A 225 -15.25 -26.47 19.59
CA TYR A 225 -14.46 -25.29 19.25
C TYR A 225 -13.82 -24.66 20.48
N LEU A 226 -14.60 -24.46 21.55
CA LEU A 226 -14.11 -23.87 22.79
C LEU A 226 -13.01 -24.73 23.43
N GLU A 227 -13.23 -26.05 23.50
CA GLU A 227 -12.24 -26.99 24.04
C GLU A 227 -10.93 -26.96 23.22
N ARG A 228 -11.03 -26.95 21.89
CA ARG A 228 -9.86 -26.82 21.01
C ARG A 228 -9.13 -25.48 21.21
N LEU A 229 -9.88 -24.39 21.42
CA LEU A 229 -9.32 -23.06 21.63
C LEU A 229 -8.55 -22.99 22.95
N GLN A 230 -9.09 -23.55 24.03
CA GLN A 230 -8.44 -23.65 25.33
C GLN A 230 -7.14 -24.45 25.26
N LEU A 231 -7.17 -25.62 24.59
CA LEU A 231 -5.99 -26.46 24.38
C LEU A 231 -4.92 -25.76 23.52
N ALA A 232 -5.33 -25.16 22.40
CA ALA A 232 -4.42 -24.45 21.51
C ALA A 232 -3.77 -23.24 22.18
N SER A 233 -4.55 -22.45 22.93
CA SER A 233 -4.03 -21.29 23.65
C SER A 233 -3.03 -21.66 24.73
N ASP A 234 -3.31 -22.69 25.55
CA ASP A 234 -2.34 -23.16 26.55
C ASP A 234 -1.06 -23.70 25.90
N ALA A 235 -1.19 -24.39 24.76
CA ALA A 235 -0.05 -24.89 23.99
C ALA A 235 0.83 -23.75 23.47
N ILE A 236 0.24 -22.73 22.87
CA ILE A 236 0.95 -21.54 22.35
C ILE A 236 1.65 -20.79 23.49
N ASN A 237 0.94 -20.53 24.60
CA ASN A 237 1.52 -19.87 25.77
C ASN A 237 2.68 -20.69 26.36
N SER A 238 2.53 -22.00 26.46
CA SER A 238 3.59 -22.90 26.92
C SER A 238 4.80 -22.86 26.01
N ALA A 239 4.59 -22.93 24.69
CA ALA A 239 5.65 -22.89 23.70
C ALA A 239 6.47 -21.59 23.79
N LEU A 240 5.81 -20.43 23.82
CA LEU A 240 6.53 -19.15 23.91
C LEU A 240 7.22 -18.94 25.27
N ALA A 241 6.64 -19.42 26.36
CA ALA A 241 7.31 -19.41 27.66
C ALA A 241 8.60 -20.24 27.63
N ASP A 242 8.56 -21.40 26.99
CA ASP A 242 9.71 -22.30 26.88
C ASP A 242 10.75 -21.75 25.88
N VAL A 243 10.32 -21.10 24.79
CA VAL A 243 11.19 -20.33 23.88
C VAL A 243 11.93 -19.22 24.64
N ASN A 244 11.20 -18.42 25.43
CA ASN A 244 11.79 -17.34 26.22
C ASN A 244 12.82 -17.88 27.22
N GLN A 245 12.51 -18.98 27.90
CA GLN A 245 13.41 -19.63 28.84
C GLN A 245 14.67 -20.18 28.17
N MET A 246 14.52 -20.88 27.04
CA MET A 246 15.62 -21.58 26.37
C MET A 246 16.52 -20.64 25.56
N PHE A 247 15.92 -19.65 24.89
CA PHE A 247 16.60 -18.78 23.92
C PHE A 247 16.78 -17.34 24.41
N GLY A 248 16.36 -17.02 25.64
CA GLY A 248 16.53 -15.68 26.22
C GLY A 248 15.67 -14.60 25.57
N LYS A 249 14.54 -14.99 24.97
CA LYS A 249 13.59 -14.08 24.32
C LYS A 249 12.55 -13.54 25.30
N THR A 250 11.74 -12.59 24.84
CA THR A 250 10.63 -11.97 25.60
C THR A 250 9.34 -11.90 24.77
N LEU A 251 8.99 -13.01 24.12
CA LEU A 251 7.78 -13.13 23.31
C LEU A 251 6.54 -13.29 24.19
N SER A 252 5.40 -12.72 23.77
CA SER A 252 4.11 -12.86 24.46
C SER A 252 3.05 -13.37 23.50
N ALA A 253 2.39 -14.47 23.85
CA ALA A 253 1.36 -15.04 23.00
C ALA A 253 0.16 -14.10 22.88
N GLU A 254 -0.31 -13.91 21.65
CA GLU A 254 -1.54 -13.20 21.32
C GLU A 254 -2.39 -14.11 20.42
N VAL A 255 -3.48 -14.64 20.95
CA VAL A 255 -4.43 -15.49 20.21
C VAL A 255 -5.61 -14.64 19.77
N HIS A 256 -5.96 -14.73 18.49
CA HIS A 256 -7.16 -14.10 17.93
C HIS A 256 -8.26 -15.14 17.73
N SER A 257 -9.48 -14.77 18.09
CA SER A 257 -10.65 -15.66 18.12
C SER A 257 -11.92 -14.82 17.98
N PRO A 258 -13.08 -15.34 17.55
CA PRO A 258 -13.32 -16.67 16.99
C PRO A 258 -12.97 -16.81 15.50
N VAL A 259 -12.65 -15.70 14.83
CA VAL A 259 -12.40 -15.64 13.38
C VAL A 259 -13.68 -15.99 12.60
N ASN A 260 -14.81 -15.36 12.97
CA ASN A 260 -16.12 -15.65 12.40
C ASN A 260 -16.31 -15.08 10.99
N SER A 261 -17.10 -15.77 10.16
CA SER A 261 -17.58 -15.19 8.90
C SER A 261 -18.71 -14.16 9.11
N ASN A 262 -18.79 -13.15 8.24
CA ASN A 262 -19.88 -12.16 8.10
C ASN A 262 -20.19 -11.24 9.32
N GLY A 263 -19.44 -11.28 10.41
CA GLY A 263 -19.57 -10.35 11.56
C GLY A 263 -20.89 -10.42 12.37
N ASN A 264 -21.94 -11.09 11.91
CA ASN A 264 -23.28 -11.11 12.54
C ASN A 264 -23.46 -12.18 13.63
N LYS A 265 -22.36 -12.74 14.17
CA LYS A 265 -22.40 -13.95 15.00
C LYS A 265 -21.76 -13.77 16.37
N VAL A 266 -21.66 -12.51 16.83
CA VAL A 266 -21.23 -12.21 18.20
C VAL A 266 -22.26 -12.78 19.18
N LYS A 267 -23.54 -12.46 19.00
CA LYS A 267 -24.69 -12.96 19.79
C LYS A 267 -25.45 -14.09 19.08
N ALA A 268 -26.39 -14.71 19.81
CA ALA A 268 -27.28 -15.72 19.27
C ALA A 268 -28.14 -15.20 18.10
N VAL A 269 -28.40 -16.06 17.11
CA VAL A 269 -29.18 -15.76 15.91
C VAL A 269 -30.33 -16.77 15.78
N PRO A 270 -31.44 -16.58 16.52
CA PRO A 270 -32.55 -17.55 16.54
C PRO A 270 -33.20 -17.75 15.18
N GLY A 271 -33.38 -19.02 14.79
CA GLY A 271 -34.00 -19.40 13.52
C GLY A 271 -33.02 -19.36 12.34
N GLY A 272 -31.72 -19.21 12.63
CA GLY A 272 -30.63 -19.22 11.67
C GLY A 272 -29.99 -20.60 11.57
N GLU A 273 -28.68 -20.65 11.85
CA GLU A 273 -27.89 -21.87 11.83
C GLU A 273 -27.98 -22.53 13.22
N PRO A 274 -28.29 -23.84 13.33
CA PRO A 274 -28.63 -24.42 14.64
C PRO A 274 -27.56 -24.28 15.73
N ARG A 275 -26.26 -24.21 15.38
CA ARG A 275 -25.18 -24.05 16.35
C ARG A 275 -25.14 -22.66 16.98
N ASN A 276 -25.80 -21.64 16.41
CA ASN A 276 -25.85 -20.30 16.98
C ASN A 276 -27.27 -19.81 17.34
N ASP A 277 -28.25 -20.71 17.42
CA ASP A 277 -29.64 -20.36 17.78
C ASP A 277 -29.78 -19.87 19.23
N VAL A 278 -28.93 -20.35 20.15
CA VAL A 278 -29.04 -20.10 21.60
C VAL A 278 -27.90 -19.25 22.13
N THR A 279 -26.68 -19.45 21.62
CA THR A 279 -25.46 -18.75 22.06
C THR A 279 -24.69 -18.32 20.82
N GLY A 280 -24.27 -17.06 20.78
CA GLY A 280 -23.40 -16.56 19.70
C GLY A 280 -22.00 -17.14 19.77
N TRP A 281 -21.28 -17.16 18.64
CA TRP A 281 -19.89 -17.60 18.64
C TRP A 281 -18.99 -16.62 19.40
N GLY A 282 -19.31 -15.32 19.39
CA GLY A 282 -18.61 -14.32 20.21
C GLY A 282 -18.95 -14.45 21.70
N GLU A 283 -20.23 -14.59 22.04
CA GLU A 283 -20.73 -14.87 23.39
C GLU A 283 -20.01 -16.06 24.02
N LEU A 284 -19.94 -17.17 23.29
CA LEU A 284 -19.22 -18.37 23.71
C LEU A 284 -17.78 -18.09 24.14
N VAL A 285 -16.99 -17.39 23.30
CA VAL A 285 -15.56 -17.18 23.59
C VAL A 285 -15.33 -16.08 24.61
N ILE A 286 -16.20 -15.06 24.70
CA ILE A 286 -16.10 -13.99 25.71
C ILE A 286 -16.44 -14.55 27.10
N ASP A 287 -17.51 -15.31 27.24
CA ASP A 287 -17.92 -15.91 28.53
C ASP A 287 -16.86 -16.87 29.10
N ASN A 288 -16.05 -17.47 28.22
CA ASN A 288 -15.02 -18.45 28.58
C ASN A 288 -13.59 -17.92 28.41
N ARG A 289 -13.42 -16.60 28.24
CA ARG A 289 -12.11 -15.96 27.99
C ARG A 289 -11.10 -16.22 29.12
N TYR A 290 -11.59 -16.35 30.35
CA TYR A 290 -10.78 -16.61 31.54
C TYR A 290 -10.98 -18.03 32.07
N SER A 291 -10.42 -19.00 31.36
CA SER A 291 -10.52 -20.44 31.69
C SER A 291 -9.20 -21.16 31.48
N ASP A 292 -8.98 -22.26 32.20
CA ASP A 292 -7.84 -23.15 32.00
C ASP A 292 -8.04 -24.07 30.78
N LEU A 293 -7.02 -24.90 30.48
CA LEU A 293 -7.05 -25.81 29.33
C LEU A 293 -8.15 -26.89 29.38
N PHE A 294 -8.85 -27.05 30.51
CA PHE A 294 -9.96 -28.00 30.69
C PHE A 294 -11.30 -27.28 30.92
N GLY A 295 -11.33 -25.96 30.75
CA GLY A 295 -12.52 -25.13 30.84
C GLY A 295 -12.95 -24.75 32.26
N ASN A 296 -12.12 -24.95 33.28
CA ASN A 296 -12.39 -24.41 34.61
C ASN A 296 -12.07 -22.90 34.64
N PRO A 297 -12.84 -22.05 35.34
CA PRO A 297 -12.53 -20.64 35.46
C PRO A 297 -11.14 -20.39 36.07
N ASP A 298 -10.31 -19.61 35.37
CA ASP A 298 -9.00 -19.13 35.86
C ASP A 298 -8.82 -17.66 35.48
N PRO A 299 -8.93 -16.72 36.44
CA PRO A 299 -8.80 -15.29 36.15
C PRO A 299 -7.38 -14.87 35.75
N ASN A 300 -6.38 -15.75 35.89
CA ASN A 300 -5.00 -15.46 35.49
C ASN A 300 -4.67 -16.01 34.11
N ASN A 301 -5.57 -16.77 33.48
CA ASN A 301 -5.36 -17.34 32.17
C ASN A 301 -6.32 -16.72 31.16
N GLU A 302 -5.79 -15.89 30.28
CA GLU A 302 -6.57 -15.29 29.19
C GLU A 302 -6.39 -16.14 27.92
N VAL A 303 -7.44 -16.86 27.54
CA VAL A 303 -7.42 -17.81 26.41
C VAL A 303 -7.20 -17.10 25.07
N TRP A 304 -7.64 -15.86 24.92
CA TRP A 304 -7.47 -15.08 23.70
C TRP A 304 -7.56 -13.57 23.95
N GLN A 305 -6.92 -12.80 23.08
CA GLN A 305 -6.67 -11.37 23.26
C GLN A 305 -7.52 -10.48 22.34
N LYS A 306 -7.70 -10.87 21.06
CA LYS A 306 -8.37 -10.03 20.06
C LYS A 306 -9.57 -10.72 19.41
N TYR A 307 -10.65 -9.97 19.23
CA TYR A 307 -11.86 -10.45 18.57
C TYR A 307 -11.73 -10.30 17.06
N THR A 308 -11.82 -11.39 16.30
CA THR A 308 -11.66 -11.35 14.83
C THR A 308 -12.91 -11.80 14.09
N PHE A 309 -13.22 -11.09 13.01
CA PHE A 309 -14.24 -11.48 12.03
C PHE A 309 -13.82 -11.11 10.60
N HIS A 310 -14.53 -11.67 9.62
CA HIS A 310 -14.37 -11.39 8.20
C HIS A 310 -15.62 -10.73 7.61
N LEU A 311 -15.45 -9.91 6.58
CA LEU A 311 -16.57 -9.29 5.89
C LEU A 311 -16.28 -9.02 4.41
N TYR A 312 -17.29 -9.30 3.58
CA TYR A 312 -17.26 -9.12 2.14
C TYR A 312 -18.64 -8.71 1.62
N ASN A 313 -18.71 -8.25 0.37
CA ASN A 313 -19.95 -7.97 -0.36
C ASN A 313 -20.81 -6.90 0.31
N LYS A 314 -20.15 -5.87 0.83
CA LYS A 314 -20.74 -4.69 1.47
C LYS A 314 -20.24 -3.45 0.77
N THR A 315 -21.08 -2.42 0.76
CA THR A 315 -20.58 -1.08 0.44
C THR A 315 -19.68 -0.58 1.57
N GLY A 316 -18.90 0.48 1.33
CA GLY A 316 -18.07 1.12 2.35
C GLY A 316 -18.86 1.46 3.62
N SER A 317 -19.97 2.18 3.49
CA SER A 317 -20.84 2.53 4.61
C SER A 317 -21.39 1.30 5.34
N GLU A 318 -21.86 0.28 4.61
CA GLU A 318 -22.38 -0.94 5.25
C GLU A 318 -21.28 -1.71 6.00
N ALA A 319 -20.03 -1.67 5.51
CA ALA A 319 -18.89 -2.28 6.20
C ALA A 319 -18.56 -1.54 7.50
N GLY A 320 -18.57 -0.20 7.47
CA GLY A 320 -18.42 0.65 8.65
C GLY A 320 -19.49 0.38 9.71
N ASP A 321 -20.76 0.41 9.32
CA ASP A 321 -21.91 0.11 10.20
C ASP A 321 -21.77 -1.29 10.82
N LYS A 322 -21.34 -2.28 10.01
CA LYS A 322 -21.14 -3.64 10.50
C LYS A 322 -20.04 -3.75 11.54
N LEU A 323 -18.96 -2.98 11.42
CA LEU A 323 -17.91 -2.93 12.44
C LEU A 323 -18.42 -2.30 13.74
N VAL A 324 -19.23 -1.24 13.66
CA VAL A 324 -19.89 -0.64 14.82
C VAL A 324 -20.78 -1.66 15.53
N ASP A 325 -21.66 -2.35 14.79
CA ASP A 325 -22.52 -3.39 15.35
C ASP A 325 -21.71 -4.48 16.07
N VAL A 326 -20.61 -4.95 15.45
CA VAL A 326 -19.74 -5.97 16.05
C VAL A 326 -19.15 -5.46 17.36
N ARG A 327 -18.65 -4.23 17.38
CA ARG A 327 -18.06 -3.63 18.58
C ARG A 327 -19.10 -3.48 19.69
N GLU A 328 -20.29 -2.95 19.38
CA GLU A 328 -21.37 -2.80 20.34
C GLU A 328 -21.80 -4.15 20.92
N ASP A 329 -21.91 -5.19 20.09
CA ASP A 329 -22.23 -6.54 20.55
C ASP A 329 -21.12 -7.13 21.43
N VAL A 330 -19.85 -6.92 21.08
CA VAL A 330 -18.70 -7.37 21.89
C VAL A 330 -18.69 -6.65 23.24
N ILE A 331 -18.94 -5.34 23.28
CA ILE A 331 -19.04 -4.55 24.51
C ILE A 331 -20.17 -5.08 25.40
N ASP A 332 -21.36 -5.28 24.83
CA ASP A 332 -22.54 -5.75 25.58
C ASP A 332 -22.30 -7.13 26.20
N VAL A 333 -21.76 -8.07 25.42
CA VAL A 333 -21.40 -9.42 25.90
C VAL A 333 -20.27 -9.35 26.92
N ASN A 334 -19.30 -8.44 26.75
CA ASN A 334 -18.20 -8.21 27.71
C ASN A 334 -18.62 -7.37 28.92
N GLY A 335 -19.89 -7.44 29.35
CA GLY A 335 -20.39 -6.76 30.54
C GLY A 335 -20.37 -5.24 30.47
N GLY A 336 -20.43 -4.67 29.26
CA GLY A 336 -20.37 -3.23 29.00
C GLY A 336 -18.96 -2.64 28.94
N GLN A 337 -17.91 -3.46 28.86
CA GLN A 337 -16.52 -3.01 28.82
C GLN A 337 -15.97 -2.99 27.38
N ASP A 338 -15.51 -1.82 26.93
CA ASP A 338 -14.81 -1.64 25.65
C ASP A 338 -13.30 -1.86 25.81
N THR A 339 -12.92 -3.12 26.03
CA THR A 339 -11.53 -3.51 26.32
C THR A 339 -11.00 -4.61 25.40
N ILE A 340 -11.81 -5.08 24.45
CA ILE A 340 -11.44 -6.18 23.54
C ILE A 340 -11.15 -5.57 22.16
N PRO A 341 -9.88 -5.59 21.70
CA PRO A 341 -9.51 -5.16 20.36
C PRO A 341 -10.30 -5.91 19.27
N ILE A 342 -10.67 -5.20 18.20
CA ILE A 342 -11.41 -5.77 17.06
C ILE A 342 -10.51 -5.81 15.82
N VAL A 343 -10.43 -7.00 15.20
CA VAL A 343 -9.62 -7.26 14.01
C VAL A 343 -10.53 -7.65 12.84
N VAL A 344 -10.35 -6.98 11.71
CA VAL A 344 -10.94 -7.39 10.43
C VAL A 344 -9.94 -8.34 9.75
N GLY A 345 -10.09 -9.64 10.03
CA GLY A 345 -9.13 -10.68 9.63
C GLY A 345 -9.10 -10.98 8.13
N GLU A 346 -10.20 -10.64 7.44
CA GLU A 346 -10.30 -10.66 5.99
C GLU A 346 -11.29 -9.58 5.53
N LEU A 347 -10.84 -8.75 4.59
CA LEU A 347 -11.68 -7.79 3.86
C LEU A 347 -11.38 -7.83 2.36
N ASN A 348 -12.41 -7.61 1.56
CA ASN A 348 -12.35 -7.24 0.15
C ASN A 348 -13.74 -6.73 -0.29
N VAL A 349 -13.84 -6.12 -1.47
CA VAL A 349 -15.13 -5.71 -2.07
C VAL A 349 -16.07 -6.90 -2.18
N HIS A 350 -15.57 -7.99 -2.78
CA HIS A 350 -16.33 -9.21 -2.97
C HIS A 350 -15.50 -10.44 -2.60
N SER A 351 -16.20 -11.49 -2.16
CA SER A 351 -15.61 -12.82 -2.04
C SER A 351 -15.17 -13.35 -3.42
N ALA A 352 -14.23 -14.31 -3.45
CA ALA A 352 -13.78 -14.93 -4.70
C ALA A 352 -14.94 -15.52 -5.53
N ALA A 353 -15.93 -16.14 -4.87
CA ALA A 353 -17.09 -16.73 -5.53
C ALA A 353 -17.99 -15.68 -6.21
N VAL A 354 -18.16 -14.52 -5.58
CA VAL A 354 -18.95 -13.41 -6.16
C VAL A 354 -18.21 -12.81 -7.34
N PHE A 355 -16.92 -12.52 -7.20
CA PHE A 355 -16.07 -12.02 -8.29
C PHE A 355 -16.06 -12.95 -9.51
N ALA A 356 -16.08 -14.28 -9.31
CA ALA A 356 -16.13 -15.24 -10.41
C ALA A 356 -17.37 -15.10 -11.29
N GLY A 357 -18.48 -14.57 -10.75
CA GLY A 357 -19.71 -14.31 -11.49
C GLY A 357 -19.79 -12.96 -12.19
N MET A 358 -18.75 -12.13 -12.11
CA MET A 358 -18.74 -10.74 -12.60
C MET A 358 -17.70 -10.54 -13.70
N SER A 359 -17.87 -9.51 -14.54
CA SER A 359 -16.83 -9.09 -15.50
C SER A 359 -15.71 -8.31 -14.79
N GLU A 360 -16.11 -7.48 -13.83
CA GLU A 360 -15.27 -6.55 -13.09
C GLU A 360 -14.19 -7.26 -12.27
N THR A 361 -13.08 -6.58 -12.09
CA THR A 361 -11.92 -6.96 -11.28
C THR A 361 -11.57 -5.81 -10.34
N LEU A 362 -10.55 -5.97 -9.50
CA LEU A 362 -9.98 -4.86 -8.72
C LEU A 362 -9.28 -3.77 -9.57
N ASP A 363 -9.21 -3.93 -10.90
CA ASP A 363 -8.78 -2.85 -11.82
C ASP A 363 -9.95 -2.04 -12.39
N SER A 364 -11.19 -2.50 -12.19
CA SER A 364 -12.37 -1.76 -12.59
C SER A 364 -12.56 -0.55 -11.68
N PRO A 365 -12.79 0.67 -12.20
CA PRO A 365 -12.95 1.89 -11.39
C PRO A 365 -13.99 1.73 -10.27
N SER A 366 -15.15 1.14 -10.59
CA SER A 366 -16.21 0.86 -9.60
C SER A 366 -15.81 -0.11 -8.48
N LYS A 367 -14.72 -0.87 -8.63
CA LYS A 367 -14.24 -1.83 -7.62
C LYS A 367 -13.04 -1.32 -6.86
N LEU A 368 -12.11 -0.63 -7.52
CA LEU A 368 -11.00 0.02 -6.81
C LEU A 368 -11.53 1.09 -5.86
N GLN A 369 -12.50 1.90 -6.31
CA GLN A 369 -13.03 2.97 -5.48
C GLN A 369 -13.84 2.41 -4.30
N GLU A 370 -14.65 1.37 -4.53
CA GLU A 370 -15.40 0.71 -3.46
C GLU A 370 -14.46 0.11 -2.40
N LEU A 371 -13.31 -0.45 -2.81
CA LEU A 371 -12.28 -0.90 -1.85
C LEU A 371 -11.76 0.28 -1.01
N GLY A 372 -11.51 1.44 -1.63
CA GLY A 372 -11.12 2.66 -0.93
C GLY A 372 -12.20 3.18 0.03
N ALA A 373 -13.48 3.10 -0.35
CA ALA A 373 -14.61 3.42 0.52
C ALA A 373 -14.71 2.47 1.73
N ILE A 374 -14.51 1.16 1.53
CA ILE A 374 -14.45 0.15 2.60
C ILE A 374 -13.32 0.48 3.58
N PHE A 375 -12.11 0.77 3.10
CA PHE A 375 -11.02 1.18 3.97
C PHE A 375 -11.38 2.43 4.76
N THR A 376 -11.90 3.46 4.11
CA THR A 376 -12.24 4.74 4.76
C THR A 376 -13.26 4.58 5.88
N ASN A 377 -14.30 3.80 5.63
CA ASN A 377 -15.34 3.55 6.62
C ASN A 377 -14.83 2.68 7.77
N TYR A 378 -13.95 1.71 7.52
CA TYR A 378 -13.28 1.02 8.61
C TYR A 378 -12.36 1.96 9.41
N LEU A 379 -11.50 2.75 8.76
CA LEU A 379 -10.60 3.68 9.44
C LEU A 379 -11.34 4.61 10.41
N ASN A 380 -12.45 5.19 9.95
CA ASN A 380 -13.29 6.07 10.79
C ASN A 380 -13.97 5.32 11.97
N ASN A 381 -14.06 3.99 11.92
CA ASN A 381 -14.61 3.12 12.97
C ASN A 381 -13.54 2.32 13.75
N GLN A 382 -12.26 2.66 13.55
CA GLN A 382 -11.12 2.34 14.41
C GLN A 382 -10.92 0.83 14.73
N PRO A 383 -10.88 -0.08 13.74
CA PRO A 383 -10.41 -1.44 14.02
C PRO A 383 -8.92 -1.39 14.41
N ASP A 384 -8.51 -2.31 15.27
CA ASP A 384 -7.11 -2.39 15.69
C ASP A 384 -6.21 -2.90 14.55
N GLU A 385 -6.75 -3.78 13.71
CA GLU A 385 -6.03 -4.40 12.61
C GLU A 385 -6.95 -4.78 11.46
N MET A 386 -6.40 -4.79 10.24
CA MET A 386 -7.11 -5.13 9.02
C MET A 386 -6.24 -5.90 8.04
N TYR A 387 -6.82 -6.90 7.38
CA TYR A 387 -6.12 -7.74 6.41
C TYR A 387 -6.89 -7.89 5.10
N VAL A 388 -6.29 -7.48 3.98
CA VAL A 388 -6.87 -7.66 2.65
C VAL A 388 -6.76 -9.14 2.25
N PHE A 389 -7.87 -9.73 1.82
CA PHE A 389 -7.91 -11.07 1.25
C PHE A 389 -8.06 -10.98 -0.28
N LYS A 390 -6.98 -11.11 -1.07
CA LYS A 390 -5.63 -11.56 -0.67
C LYS A 390 -4.50 -10.93 -1.52
N PHE A 391 -3.23 -11.15 -1.15
CA PHE A 391 -2.09 -10.63 -1.91
C PHE A 391 -2.07 -11.19 -3.34
N GLY A 392 -1.90 -12.50 -3.52
CA GLY A 392 -1.77 -13.11 -4.85
C GLY A 392 -3.10 -13.28 -5.61
N GLN A 393 -3.14 -12.85 -6.86
CA GLN A 393 -4.17 -13.12 -7.85
C GLN A 393 -3.80 -14.38 -8.62
N THR A 394 -4.21 -15.51 -8.04
CA THR A 394 -3.86 -16.87 -8.50
C THR A 394 -4.88 -17.40 -9.51
N ASP A 395 -4.49 -18.34 -10.36
CA ASP A 395 -5.42 -19.09 -11.19
C ASP A 395 -6.52 -19.83 -10.40
N ASN A 396 -7.68 -20.00 -11.04
CA ASN A 396 -8.69 -20.95 -10.63
C ASN A 396 -8.20 -22.38 -10.92
N GLN A 397 -8.69 -23.35 -10.13
CA GLN A 397 -8.40 -24.77 -10.40
C GLN A 397 -8.85 -25.13 -11.83
N GLY A 398 -7.90 -25.50 -12.69
CA GLY A 398 -8.13 -25.78 -14.11
C GLY A 398 -7.46 -24.80 -15.09
N GLY A 399 -6.91 -23.68 -14.63
CA GLY A 399 -5.95 -22.84 -15.39
C GLY A 399 -6.53 -21.94 -16.47
N GLU A 400 -7.85 -21.74 -16.54
CA GLU A 400 -8.48 -20.93 -17.61
C GLU A 400 -8.90 -19.51 -17.17
N THR A 401 -8.94 -19.22 -15.86
CA THR A 401 -9.39 -17.93 -15.32
C THR A 401 -8.71 -17.60 -13.99
N ILE A 402 -8.55 -16.31 -13.66
CA ILE A 402 -7.93 -15.84 -12.41
C ILE A 402 -8.94 -15.65 -11.26
N LYS A 403 -8.47 -15.78 -10.01
CA LYS A 403 -9.22 -15.38 -8.80
C LYS A 403 -9.14 -13.87 -8.61
N LYS A 404 -10.15 -13.14 -9.10
CA LYS A 404 -10.17 -11.67 -9.21
C LYS A 404 -10.16 -10.89 -7.88
N ASN A 405 -10.12 -11.58 -6.74
CA ASN A 405 -10.00 -10.99 -5.41
C ASN A 405 -8.55 -10.88 -4.91
N GLY A 406 -7.57 -11.32 -5.71
CA GLY A 406 -6.16 -11.04 -5.45
C GLY A 406 -5.77 -9.64 -5.89
N THR A 407 -4.69 -9.08 -5.31
CA THR A 407 -4.26 -7.71 -5.55
C THR A 407 -2.98 -7.61 -6.41
N HIS A 408 -2.21 -8.69 -6.52
CA HIS A 408 -0.97 -8.78 -7.28
C HIS A 408 -1.01 -9.99 -8.20
N TYR A 409 -0.69 -9.82 -9.46
CA TYR A 409 -0.65 -10.89 -10.45
C TYR A 409 0.58 -11.79 -10.21
N VAL A 410 0.35 -13.08 -9.95
CA VAL A 410 1.40 -14.02 -9.58
C VAL A 410 1.44 -15.20 -10.53
N ASP A 411 2.65 -15.63 -10.91
CA ASP A 411 2.86 -16.89 -11.60
C ASP A 411 3.01 -18.02 -10.57
N ASN A 412 1.96 -18.82 -10.42
CA ASN A 412 2.01 -20.02 -9.59
C ASN A 412 2.56 -21.24 -10.33
N ASN A 413 2.67 -21.20 -11.65
CA ASN A 413 2.89 -22.37 -12.47
C ASN A 413 4.37 -22.55 -12.81
N ASN A 414 5.13 -21.46 -12.97
CA ASN A 414 6.53 -21.51 -13.34
C ASN A 414 7.45 -20.93 -12.25
N ALA A 415 8.53 -21.65 -11.95
CA ALA A 415 9.59 -21.14 -11.09
C ALA A 415 10.33 -19.98 -11.77
N PRO A 416 10.76 -18.94 -11.04
CA PRO A 416 10.80 -18.86 -9.57
C PRO A 416 9.50 -18.40 -8.91
N HIS A 417 8.37 -18.36 -9.64
CA HIS A 417 7.05 -17.93 -9.17
C HIS A 417 6.98 -16.42 -8.92
N ASN A 418 7.38 -15.64 -9.91
CA ASN A 418 7.42 -14.20 -9.81
C ASN A 418 6.02 -13.58 -9.79
N VAL A 419 5.96 -12.40 -9.19
CA VAL A 419 4.88 -11.43 -9.32
C VAL A 419 5.15 -10.61 -10.58
N GLY A 420 4.16 -10.54 -11.47
CA GLY A 420 4.25 -9.80 -12.72
C GLY A 420 3.80 -8.36 -12.60
N GLY A 421 2.85 -8.05 -11.72
CA GLY A 421 2.32 -6.70 -11.58
C GLY A 421 1.30 -6.55 -10.47
N ALA A 422 0.87 -5.31 -10.23
CA ALA A 422 -0.16 -4.99 -9.25
C ALA A 422 -1.47 -4.58 -9.95
N THR A 423 -2.60 -4.95 -9.32
CA THR A 423 -3.90 -4.36 -9.62
C THR A 423 -4.00 -2.95 -9.04
N LYS A 424 -5.00 -2.20 -9.46
CA LYS A 424 -5.36 -0.92 -8.82
C LYS A 424 -5.83 -1.10 -7.37
N GLY A 425 -6.43 -2.23 -7.03
CA GLY A 425 -6.72 -2.57 -5.63
C GLY A 425 -5.47 -2.68 -4.74
N ALA A 426 -4.34 -3.13 -5.30
CA ALA A 426 -3.04 -3.04 -4.60
C ALA A 426 -2.59 -1.59 -4.43
N GLY A 427 -2.76 -0.75 -5.45
CA GLY A 427 -2.51 0.70 -5.35
C GLY A 427 -3.30 1.35 -4.21
N VAL A 428 -4.62 1.07 -4.12
CA VAL A 428 -5.47 1.58 -3.02
C VAL A 428 -4.95 1.11 -1.68
N THR A 429 -4.58 -0.16 -1.56
CA THR A 429 -4.06 -0.72 -0.30
C THR A 429 -2.74 -0.06 0.09
N ARG A 430 -1.82 0.19 -0.85
CA ARG A 430 -0.55 0.90 -0.63
C ARG A 430 -0.78 2.31 -0.10
N LEU A 431 -1.67 3.07 -0.75
CA LEU A 431 -2.00 4.44 -0.33
C LEU A 431 -2.58 4.47 1.09
N VAL A 432 -3.49 3.54 1.41
CA VAL A 432 -4.05 3.40 2.76
C VAL A 432 -2.97 3.01 3.78
N ALA A 433 -2.10 2.05 3.44
CA ALA A 433 -1.01 1.64 4.32
C ALA A 433 -0.04 2.80 4.63
N LYS A 434 0.34 3.59 3.61
CA LYS A 434 1.19 4.79 3.75
C LYS A 434 0.62 5.79 4.76
N GLY A 435 -0.68 6.11 4.65
CA GLY A 435 -1.32 7.12 5.50
C GLY A 435 -1.78 6.62 6.87
N PHE A 436 -2.11 5.33 7.03
CA PHE A 436 -2.94 4.87 8.15
C PHE A 436 -2.44 3.62 8.90
N LYS A 437 -1.35 2.96 8.49
CA LYS A 437 -0.77 1.89 9.33
C LYS A 437 -0.06 2.48 10.57
N GLY A 438 0.13 1.68 11.61
CA GLY A 438 1.04 2.02 12.71
C GLY A 438 0.45 2.85 13.85
N ALA A 439 -0.87 2.83 14.05
CA ALA A 439 -1.53 3.52 15.17
C ALA A 439 -1.28 5.04 15.24
N LYS A 440 -1.23 5.68 14.08
CA LYS A 440 -1.15 7.14 13.93
C LYS A 440 -2.37 7.81 14.56
N SER A 441 -2.29 9.12 14.79
CA SER A 441 -3.45 9.86 15.31
C SER A 441 -4.55 9.90 14.24
N LEU A 442 -5.73 9.33 14.53
CA LEU A 442 -6.89 9.48 13.67
C LEU A 442 -7.56 10.82 13.97
N LEU A 443 -7.74 11.64 12.95
CA LEU A 443 -8.40 12.94 13.07
C LEU A 443 -9.90 12.81 12.87
N GLY A 444 -10.66 13.79 13.38
CA GLY A 444 -12.11 13.84 13.17
C GLY A 444 -12.45 13.79 11.69
N THR A 445 -13.42 12.94 11.34
CA THR A 445 -13.82 12.68 9.95
C THR A 445 -14.05 14.00 9.19
N PRO A 446 -13.34 14.22 8.06
CA PRO A 446 -13.56 15.39 7.23
C PRO A 446 -15.01 15.48 6.78
N SER A 447 -15.59 16.68 6.83
CA SER A 447 -17.01 16.90 6.52
C SER A 447 -17.14 17.58 5.15
N PRO A 448 -17.52 16.85 4.09
CA PRO A 448 -17.79 17.46 2.80
C PRO A 448 -19.19 18.09 2.78
N SER A 449 -19.36 19.20 2.07
CA SER A 449 -20.66 19.80 1.81
C SER A 449 -20.74 20.37 0.38
N GLY A 450 -21.93 20.68 -0.10
CA GLY A 450 -22.12 21.14 -1.48
C GLY A 450 -22.41 20.00 -2.47
N SER A 451 -22.10 20.22 -3.74
CA SER A 451 -22.39 19.25 -4.81
C SER A 451 -21.29 18.19 -4.88
N GLY A 452 -21.66 16.93 -5.07
CA GLY A 452 -20.72 15.79 -5.08
C GLY A 452 -20.32 15.28 -3.69
N ALA A 453 -20.58 16.05 -2.63
CA ALA A 453 -20.23 15.68 -1.25
C ALA A 453 -20.81 14.32 -0.78
N GLY A 454 -21.99 13.93 -1.26
CA GLY A 454 -22.64 12.67 -0.89
C GLY A 454 -21.99 11.42 -1.51
N GLU A 455 -21.09 11.59 -2.48
CA GLU A 455 -20.35 10.51 -3.14
C GLU A 455 -18.91 10.40 -2.62
N LEU A 456 -18.55 11.18 -1.59
CA LEU A 456 -17.21 11.21 -1.02
C LEU A 456 -17.14 10.45 0.30
N ASP A 457 -16.24 9.47 0.37
CA ASP A 457 -15.78 8.88 1.62
C ASP A 457 -14.41 9.46 1.97
N LEU A 458 -14.32 10.15 3.11
CA LEU A 458 -13.11 10.83 3.57
C LEU A 458 -12.62 10.31 4.94
N SER A 459 -11.30 10.19 5.11
CA SER A 459 -10.66 9.97 6.42
C SER A 459 -9.33 10.72 6.49
N ALA A 460 -8.90 11.09 7.69
CA ALA A 460 -7.67 11.84 7.88
C ALA A 460 -6.87 11.35 9.09
N SER A 461 -5.55 11.36 8.97
CA SER A 461 -4.62 11.00 10.03
C SER A 461 -3.50 12.02 10.14
N HIS A 462 -2.83 12.02 11.30
CA HIS A 462 -1.61 12.77 11.53
C HIS A 462 -0.50 11.84 12.00
N ASP A 463 0.62 11.89 11.29
CA ASP A 463 1.86 11.22 11.63
C ASP A 463 2.84 12.25 12.19
N ALA A 464 2.91 12.31 13.52
CA ALA A 464 3.78 13.25 14.20
C ALA A 464 5.27 12.88 14.08
N GLU A 465 5.59 11.61 13.82
CA GLU A 465 6.98 11.16 13.64
C GLU A 465 7.50 11.60 12.27
N ALA A 466 6.68 11.46 11.23
CA ALA A 466 7.00 11.89 9.87
C ALA A 466 6.59 13.36 9.57
N ALA A 467 6.15 14.13 10.57
CA ALA A 467 5.75 15.54 10.46
C ALA A 467 4.79 15.82 9.29
N ARG A 468 3.71 15.02 9.18
CA ARG A 468 2.78 15.13 8.05
C ARG A 468 1.36 14.66 8.36
N TYR A 469 0.41 15.33 7.72
CA TYR A 469 -0.99 14.95 7.66
C TYR A 469 -1.27 14.13 6.41
N TYR A 470 -2.26 13.23 6.51
CA TYR A 470 -2.80 12.50 5.39
C TYR A 470 -4.31 12.71 5.30
N LEU A 471 -4.79 12.98 4.09
CA LEU A 471 -6.22 12.96 3.75
C LEU A 471 -6.46 11.90 2.68
N LEU A 472 -7.23 10.87 3.04
CA LEU A 472 -7.73 9.86 2.11
C LEU A 472 -9.08 10.34 1.58
N ALA A 473 -9.22 10.45 0.26
CA ALA A 473 -10.45 10.87 -0.40
C ALA A 473 -10.87 9.87 -1.48
N ASN A 474 -12.07 9.31 -1.38
CA ASN A 474 -12.62 8.38 -2.36
C ASN A 474 -13.85 8.99 -3.03
N ASN A 475 -13.81 9.11 -4.35
CA ASN A 475 -14.89 9.68 -5.14
C ASN A 475 -15.70 8.59 -5.84
N GLY A 476 -16.85 8.22 -5.27
CA GLY A 476 -17.78 7.22 -5.83
C GLY A 476 -18.63 7.73 -7.00
N ASN A 477 -18.48 8.99 -7.40
CA ASN A 477 -19.26 9.56 -8.50
C ASN A 477 -18.85 8.95 -9.85
N ALA A 478 -19.64 8.00 -10.36
CA ALA A 478 -19.45 7.41 -11.68
C ALA A 478 -19.79 8.34 -12.86
N SER A 479 -20.43 9.49 -12.61
CA SER A 479 -20.89 10.40 -13.67
C SER A 479 -19.87 11.47 -14.06
N GLY A 480 -18.77 11.62 -13.33
CA GLY A 480 -17.71 12.57 -13.65
C GLY A 480 -16.84 12.93 -12.46
N SER A 481 -15.89 13.83 -12.67
CA SER A 481 -15.04 14.35 -11.62
C SER A 481 -15.83 15.13 -10.55
N THR A 482 -15.26 15.18 -9.35
CA THR A 482 -15.75 15.98 -8.22
C THR A 482 -14.67 16.97 -7.84
N THR A 483 -14.94 18.27 -7.98
CA THR A 483 -14.03 19.33 -7.51
C THR A 483 -14.01 19.33 -5.98
N LEU A 484 -12.83 19.25 -5.37
CA LEU A 484 -12.63 19.35 -3.93
C LEU A 484 -12.03 20.71 -3.58
N ASP A 485 -12.72 21.48 -2.74
CA ASP A 485 -12.21 22.69 -2.11
C ASP A 485 -11.81 22.36 -0.67
N ILE A 486 -10.52 22.13 -0.43
CA ILE A 486 -9.95 21.65 0.84
C ILE A 486 -9.39 22.81 1.64
N ASP A 487 -9.99 23.09 2.79
CA ASP A 487 -9.53 24.14 3.71
C ASP A 487 -8.50 23.58 4.72
N LEU A 488 -7.23 23.93 4.51
CA LEU A 488 -6.10 23.50 5.35
C LEU A 488 -5.89 24.36 6.60
N ASN A 489 -6.64 25.45 6.79
CA ASN A 489 -6.42 26.37 7.90
C ASN A 489 -6.62 25.69 9.27
N ALA A 490 -7.50 24.68 9.35
CA ALA A 490 -7.69 23.91 10.58
C ALA A 490 -6.41 23.17 11.03
N TRP A 491 -5.54 22.81 10.10
CA TRP A 491 -4.26 22.13 10.37
C TRP A 491 -3.08 23.11 10.46
N ASN A 492 -3.32 24.42 10.31
CA ASN A 492 -2.29 25.47 10.32
C ASN A 492 -1.15 25.22 9.32
N ILE A 493 -1.48 24.69 8.14
CA ILE A 493 -0.48 24.45 7.09
C ILE A 493 -0.02 25.79 6.52
N MET A 494 1.30 25.97 6.44
CA MET A 494 1.87 27.23 5.97
C MET A 494 1.73 27.40 4.45
N PRO A 495 1.47 28.62 3.97
CA PRO A 495 1.58 28.92 2.55
C PRO A 495 2.98 28.58 2.03
N GLY A 496 3.07 28.04 0.81
CA GLY A 496 4.34 27.57 0.25
C GLY A 496 4.61 26.09 0.47
N THR A 497 3.95 25.43 1.44
CA THR A 497 4.08 23.98 1.63
C THR A 497 3.69 23.22 0.37
N THR A 498 4.50 22.25 -0.02
CA THR A 498 4.18 21.35 -1.14
C THR A 498 3.33 20.19 -0.67
N VAL A 499 2.25 19.93 -1.39
CA VAL A 499 1.29 18.86 -1.15
C VAL A 499 1.38 17.86 -2.30
N VAL A 500 1.49 16.58 -1.96
CA VAL A 500 1.54 15.48 -2.93
C VAL A 500 0.19 14.80 -2.97
N VAL A 501 -0.37 14.62 -4.16
CA VAL A 501 -1.57 13.83 -4.39
C VAL A 501 -1.20 12.59 -5.19
N GLU A 502 -1.27 11.43 -4.55
CA GLU A 502 -1.17 10.14 -5.22
C GLU A 502 -2.57 9.63 -5.58
N GLU A 503 -2.73 9.09 -6.79
CA GLU A 503 -4.03 8.70 -7.34
C GLU A 503 -4.08 7.24 -7.79
N VAL A 504 -5.19 6.58 -7.45
CA VAL A 504 -5.65 5.38 -8.13
C VAL A 504 -6.99 5.66 -8.80
N SER A 505 -7.10 5.41 -10.09
CA SER A 505 -8.29 5.73 -10.88
C SER A 505 -8.44 4.83 -12.10
N GLY A 506 -9.35 5.14 -13.01
CA GLY A 506 -9.40 4.51 -14.34
C GLY A 506 -8.06 4.58 -15.10
N ASN A 507 -7.20 5.55 -14.79
CA ASN A 507 -5.93 5.76 -15.48
C ASN A 507 -4.72 5.36 -14.60
N LEU A 508 -4.69 5.80 -13.34
CA LEU A 508 -3.51 5.66 -12.47
C LEU A 508 -3.63 4.51 -11.46
N HIS A 509 -2.47 4.01 -11.00
CA HIS A 509 -2.23 2.87 -10.11
C HIS A 509 -1.55 3.26 -8.78
N GLY A 510 -1.46 4.55 -8.46
CA GLY A 510 -0.77 5.09 -7.29
C GLY A 510 0.34 6.09 -7.62
N GLU A 511 0.46 6.50 -8.88
CA GLU A 511 1.34 7.59 -9.31
C GLU A 511 0.98 8.94 -8.67
N VAL A 512 1.91 9.88 -8.70
CA VAL A 512 1.67 11.25 -8.26
C VAL A 512 0.90 11.98 -9.37
N ALA A 513 -0.36 12.29 -9.10
CA ALA A 513 -1.22 13.04 -10.02
C ALA A 513 -1.00 14.56 -9.92
N HIS A 514 -0.69 15.06 -8.71
CA HIS A 514 -0.48 16.49 -8.48
C HIS A 514 0.63 16.76 -7.46
N LEU A 515 1.44 17.77 -7.76
CA LEU A 515 2.23 18.52 -6.78
C LEU A 515 1.68 19.94 -6.69
N LEU A 516 1.13 20.29 -5.54
CA LEU A 516 0.46 21.57 -5.31
C LEU A 516 1.24 22.38 -4.28
N THR A 517 1.27 23.70 -4.46
CA THR A 517 1.78 24.62 -3.43
C THR A 517 0.60 25.22 -2.69
N VAL A 518 0.61 25.15 -1.36
CA VAL A 518 -0.45 25.74 -0.52
C VAL A 518 -0.47 27.26 -0.75
N PRO A 519 -1.60 27.84 -1.20
CA PRO A 519 -1.70 29.28 -1.41
C PRO A 519 -1.84 30.03 -0.09
N ALA A 520 -1.67 31.35 -0.13
CA ALA A 520 -1.83 32.23 1.04
C ALA A 520 -3.23 32.16 1.69
N SER A 521 -4.25 31.68 0.98
CA SER A 521 -5.59 31.45 1.51
C SER A 521 -5.71 30.18 2.36
N GLY A 522 -4.77 29.24 2.25
CA GLY A 522 -4.87 27.89 2.83
C GLY A 522 -5.90 26.99 2.13
N LEU A 523 -6.49 27.42 1.01
CA LEU A 523 -7.53 26.68 0.28
C LEU A 523 -6.94 26.03 -0.97
N LEU A 524 -6.94 24.70 -1.04
CA LEU A 524 -6.62 23.94 -2.24
C LEU A 524 -7.91 23.64 -3.02
N SER A 525 -7.87 23.75 -4.35
CA SER A 525 -9.00 23.43 -5.23
C SER A 525 -8.51 22.56 -6.39
N LEU A 526 -9.02 21.34 -6.51
CA LEU A 526 -8.59 20.36 -7.51
C LEU A 526 -9.72 19.39 -7.88
N ASP A 527 -9.70 18.92 -9.13
CA ASP A 527 -10.73 18.03 -9.69
C ASP A 527 -10.36 16.56 -9.48
N GLN A 528 -11.05 15.88 -8.55
CA GLN A 528 -10.87 14.44 -8.35
C GLN A 528 -11.59 13.65 -9.43
N PRO A 529 -10.91 12.75 -10.19
CA PRO A 529 -11.56 11.94 -11.22
C PRO A 529 -12.70 11.07 -10.67
N SER A 530 -13.64 10.70 -11.54
CA SER A 530 -14.70 9.74 -11.22
C SER A 530 -14.13 8.39 -10.78
N GLU A 531 -14.75 7.76 -9.79
CA GLU A 531 -14.39 6.41 -9.33
C GLU A 531 -12.88 6.28 -9.06
N SER A 532 -12.38 7.14 -8.18
CA SER A 532 -10.96 7.24 -7.84
C SER A 532 -10.71 7.30 -6.33
N THR A 533 -9.48 7.01 -5.94
CA THR A 533 -8.94 7.13 -4.59
C THR A 533 -7.72 8.02 -4.62
N TRP A 534 -7.71 9.05 -3.77
CA TRP A 534 -6.57 9.94 -3.54
C TRP A 534 -6.02 9.76 -2.14
N LEU A 535 -4.70 9.71 -2.04
CA LEU A 535 -4.00 10.04 -0.81
C LEU A 535 -3.32 11.38 -0.99
N ILE A 536 -3.71 12.34 -0.16
CA ILE A 536 -3.14 13.68 -0.15
C ILE A 536 -2.20 13.74 1.06
N THR A 537 -0.90 13.81 0.79
CA THR A 537 0.17 13.92 1.79
C THR A 537 0.56 15.38 1.95
N ILE A 538 0.43 15.90 3.17
CA ILE A 538 0.61 17.32 3.49
C ILE A 538 1.62 17.42 4.63
N PRO A 539 2.88 17.81 4.36
CA PRO A 539 3.84 18.10 5.42
C PRO A 539 3.31 19.17 6.38
N ASP A 540 3.54 18.97 7.66
CA ASP A 540 3.36 20.02 8.67
C ASP A 540 4.66 20.81 8.87
N GLY A 541 4.57 21.92 9.61
CA GLY A 541 5.72 22.78 9.84
C GLY A 541 6.14 23.59 8.60
N ALA A 542 7.43 23.98 8.59
CA ALA A 542 8.06 24.84 7.57
C ALA A 542 7.96 24.21 6.17
N PRO A 543 7.66 25.01 5.12
CA PRO A 543 7.77 24.55 3.75
C PRO A 543 9.15 23.95 3.48
N ARG A 544 9.18 22.79 2.82
CA ARG A 544 10.41 22.03 2.55
C ARG A 544 11.17 22.71 1.42
N GLN A 545 12.50 22.69 1.49
CA GLN A 545 13.32 23.22 0.41
C GLN A 545 13.24 22.29 -0.80
N GLN A 546 12.77 22.80 -1.93
CA GLN A 546 12.77 22.04 -3.18
C GLN A 546 14.10 22.18 -3.92
N VAL A 547 14.71 21.05 -4.26
CA VAL A 547 15.89 20.95 -5.13
C VAL A 547 15.52 20.10 -6.35
N VAL A 548 15.98 20.49 -7.54
CA VAL A 548 15.68 19.80 -8.79
C VAL A 548 16.98 19.34 -9.44
N PHE A 549 17.08 18.04 -9.67
CA PHE A 549 18.18 17.41 -10.40
C PHE A 549 17.68 16.99 -11.78
N GLY A 550 18.37 17.41 -12.84
CA GLY A 550 18.20 16.79 -14.17
C GLY A 550 18.99 15.50 -14.25
N ALA A 551 18.58 14.58 -15.12
CA ALA A 551 19.36 13.38 -15.38
C ALA A 551 20.79 13.73 -15.83
N THR A 552 21.80 13.14 -15.21
CA THR A 552 23.19 13.23 -15.66
C THR A 552 23.42 12.35 -16.86
N ASP A 553 22.77 11.19 -16.89
CA ASP A 553 22.81 10.19 -17.94
C ASP A 553 21.39 9.67 -18.18
N ASP A 554 20.98 9.54 -19.44
CA ASP A 554 19.81 8.77 -19.82
C ASP A 554 20.06 8.00 -21.14
N ALA A 555 19.48 6.81 -21.26
CA ALA A 555 19.65 6.02 -22.46
C ALA A 555 18.55 4.99 -22.61
N MET A 556 18.07 4.78 -23.83
CA MET A 556 17.34 3.55 -24.15
C MET A 556 18.29 2.46 -24.64
N VAL A 557 17.98 1.22 -24.31
CA VAL A 557 18.64 0.04 -24.88
C VAL A 557 17.62 -0.83 -25.58
N LYS A 558 18.04 -1.51 -26.64
CA LYS A 558 17.14 -2.27 -27.53
C LYS A 558 17.64 -3.70 -27.70
N ALA A 559 16.76 -4.69 -27.53
CA ALA A 559 17.14 -6.08 -27.66
C ALA A 559 17.30 -6.53 -29.14
N GLY A 560 17.50 -7.84 -29.34
CA GLY A 560 17.59 -8.45 -30.66
C GLY A 560 18.79 -7.97 -31.48
N SER A 561 18.58 -7.62 -32.74
CA SER A 561 19.67 -7.19 -33.65
C SER A 561 20.34 -5.89 -33.23
N ASN A 562 19.73 -5.13 -32.31
CA ASN A 562 20.24 -3.85 -31.81
C ASN A 562 20.95 -3.99 -30.46
N ALA A 563 21.13 -5.20 -29.93
CA ALA A 563 21.59 -5.42 -28.56
C ALA A 563 23.02 -4.93 -28.25
N ASN A 564 23.82 -4.62 -29.27
CA ASN A 564 25.17 -4.04 -29.15
C ASN A 564 25.25 -2.59 -29.67
N SER A 565 24.11 -1.96 -29.96
CA SER A 565 24.04 -0.57 -30.40
C SER A 565 23.76 0.32 -29.19
N ASN A 566 24.47 1.45 -29.12
CA ASN A 566 24.19 2.50 -28.14
C ASN A 566 23.17 3.49 -28.72
N PHE A 567 22.25 3.95 -27.87
CA PHE A 567 21.21 4.92 -28.22
C PHE A 567 21.14 6.11 -27.25
N GLY A 568 22.20 6.37 -26.47
CA GLY A 568 22.24 7.43 -25.44
C GLY A 568 22.16 8.86 -25.98
N THR A 569 22.14 9.06 -27.29
CA THR A 569 21.97 10.40 -27.92
C THR A 569 20.61 10.57 -28.58
N SER A 570 19.64 9.70 -28.27
CA SER A 570 18.31 9.73 -28.89
C SER A 570 17.42 10.75 -28.19
N ASP A 571 16.76 11.63 -28.94
CA ASP A 571 15.80 12.63 -28.40
C ASP A 571 14.63 12.03 -27.58
N ASN A 572 14.43 10.72 -27.58
CA ASN A 572 13.39 10.07 -26.78
C ASN A 572 13.88 8.74 -26.25
N LEU A 573 13.48 8.44 -25.01
CA LEU A 573 13.65 7.17 -24.35
C LEU A 573 12.37 6.35 -24.58
N ILE A 574 12.49 5.22 -25.27
CA ILE A 574 11.35 4.35 -25.58
C ILE A 574 11.32 3.17 -24.62
N VAL A 575 10.17 2.95 -24.00
CA VAL A 575 9.86 1.78 -23.18
C VAL A 575 8.80 0.97 -23.90
N LYS A 576 9.17 -0.24 -24.32
CA LYS A 576 8.30 -1.09 -25.14
C LYS A 576 8.63 -2.56 -24.97
N ASN A 577 7.60 -3.39 -25.04
CA ASN A 577 7.75 -4.83 -25.19
C ASN A 577 7.05 -5.31 -26.46
N HIS A 578 7.45 -6.48 -26.93
CA HIS A 578 6.80 -7.17 -28.04
C HIS A 578 6.99 -8.68 -27.82
N PRO A 579 5.93 -9.50 -27.93
CA PRO A 579 5.99 -10.90 -27.56
C PRO A 579 6.91 -11.71 -28.45
N THR A 580 7.01 -11.44 -29.75
CA THR A 580 7.78 -12.31 -30.68
C THR A 580 8.91 -11.60 -31.41
N ASN A 581 8.98 -10.26 -31.35
CA ASN A 581 10.02 -9.48 -32.02
C ASN A 581 10.94 -8.81 -31.00
N ALA A 582 12.03 -9.48 -30.64
CA ALA A 582 13.06 -8.95 -29.75
C ALA A 582 13.59 -7.56 -30.19
N GLY A 583 13.68 -7.27 -31.49
CA GLY A 583 14.17 -5.97 -31.98
C GLY A 583 13.26 -4.78 -31.68
N ALA A 584 12.02 -5.05 -31.22
CA ALA A 584 11.03 -4.05 -30.80
C ALA A 584 10.93 -3.91 -29.27
N ARG A 585 11.78 -4.61 -28.50
CA ARG A 585 11.86 -4.47 -27.04
C ARG A 585 12.86 -3.40 -26.66
N ASN A 586 12.42 -2.44 -25.85
CA ASN A 586 13.19 -1.29 -25.42
C ASN A 586 13.00 -1.07 -23.92
N VAL A 587 14.10 -0.81 -23.22
CA VAL A 587 14.16 -0.43 -21.81
C VAL A 587 14.88 0.91 -21.73
N SER A 588 14.47 1.77 -20.82
CA SER A 588 15.09 3.08 -20.63
C SER A 588 15.74 3.18 -19.25
N PHE A 589 16.91 3.81 -19.21
CA PHE A 589 17.70 4.06 -18.01
C PHE A 589 17.82 5.57 -17.80
N MET A 590 17.88 5.98 -16.54
CA MET A 590 18.13 7.35 -16.14
C MET A 590 18.97 7.37 -14.85
N LYS A 591 19.93 8.30 -14.77
CA LYS A 591 20.79 8.49 -13.61
C LYS A 591 20.74 9.92 -13.13
N PHE A 592 20.74 10.10 -11.82
CA PHE A 592 20.82 11.41 -11.17
C PHE A 592 22.00 11.45 -10.20
N ASP A 593 22.80 12.51 -10.27
CA ASP A 593 23.87 12.80 -9.30
C ASP A 593 23.37 13.86 -8.33
N LEU A 594 23.16 13.45 -7.07
CA LEU A 594 22.70 14.32 -5.98
C LEU A 594 23.82 15.24 -5.45
N GLY A 595 25.05 15.08 -5.94
CA GLY A 595 26.20 15.89 -5.57
C GLY A 595 26.52 15.77 -4.08
N ALA A 596 26.52 16.90 -3.38
CA ALA A 596 26.80 16.97 -1.94
C ALA A 596 25.54 17.02 -1.07
N THR A 597 24.37 16.67 -1.62
CA THR A 597 23.11 16.67 -0.88
C THR A 597 23.17 15.67 0.26
N ASP A 598 22.81 16.12 1.46
CA ASP A 598 22.65 15.23 2.61
C ASP A 598 21.34 14.44 2.45
N THR A 599 21.47 13.15 2.14
CA THR A 599 20.32 12.28 1.89
C THR A 599 19.48 12.04 3.15
N SER A 600 20.03 12.30 4.35
CA SER A 600 19.26 12.22 5.60
C SER A 600 18.24 13.34 5.78
N LEU A 601 18.35 14.42 4.99
CA LEU A 601 17.39 15.52 5.00
C LEU A 601 16.25 15.32 4.00
N ILE A 602 16.26 14.25 3.20
CA ILE A 602 15.20 14.02 2.20
C ILE A 602 13.89 13.67 2.90
N ASP A 603 12.94 14.60 2.88
CA ASP A 603 11.57 14.40 3.37
C ASP A 603 10.70 13.70 2.32
N GLN A 604 10.89 14.09 1.05
CA GLN A 604 10.22 13.50 -0.12
C GLN A 604 11.10 13.55 -1.37
N ALA A 605 10.95 12.56 -2.26
CA ALA A 605 11.61 12.48 -3.55
C ALA A 605 10.65 12.06 -4.67
N ILE A 606 10.49 12.91 -5.69
CA ILE A 606 9.55 12.71 -6.79
C ILE A 606 10.30 12.65 -8.12
N LEU A 607 10.22 11.49 -8.80
CA LEU A 607 10.60 11.37 -10.20
C LEU A 607 9.57 12.09 -11.06
N GLN A 608 10.04 12.89 -12.02
CA GLN A 608 9.23 13.55 -13.03
C GLN A 608 9.78 13.28 -14.43
N VAL A 609 8.93 12.83 -15.34
CA VAL A 609 9.28 12.66 -16.75
C VAL A 609 8.16 13.20 -17.64
N THR A 610 8.51 13.84 -18.75
CA THR A 610 7.50 14.14 -19.78
C THR A 610 7.33 12.91 -20.66
N GLY A 611 6.10 12.39 -20.77
CA GLY A 611 5.85 11.15 -21.52
C GLY A 611 4.52 11.11 -22.26
N GLU A 612 4.48 10.31 -23.31
CA GLU A 612 3.27 10.02 -24.09
C GLU A 612 3.29 8.58 -24.59
N ASP A 613 2.13 8.12 -25.06
CA ASP A 613 2.00 7.01 -26.00
C ASP A 613 1.61 7.56 -27.37
N ALA A 614 2.61 7.84 -28.21
CA ALA A 614 2.40 8.43 -29.53
C ALA A 614 1.61 7.53 -30.52
N ILE A 615 1.30 6.28 -30.13
CA ILE A 615 0.70 5.28 -31.01
C ILE A 615 -0.73 4.92 -30.57
N SER A 616 -0.98 4.76 -29.25
CA SER A 616 -2.24 4.23 -28.73
C SER A 616 -2.94 5.18 -27.76
N SER A 617 -4.28 5.21 -27.85
CA SER A 617 -5.15 5.99 -26.96
C SER A 617 -5.46 5.28 -25.64
N ASN A 618 -5.05 4.01 -25.48
CA ASN A 618 -5.31 3.24 -24.27
C ASN A 618 -4.21 3.42 -23.21
N GLY A 619 -3.09 4.06 -23.57
CA GLY A 619 -1.96 4.27 -22.69
C GLY A 619 -1.09 3.03 -22.51
N VAL A 620 0.12 3.24 -22.00
CA VAL A 620 1.06 2.17 -21.63
C VAL A 620 1.39 2.30 -20.15
N ILE A 621 1.26 1.18 -19.43
CA ILE A 621 1.68 1.05 -18.04
C ILE A 621 3.08 0.43 -18.04
N SER A 622 4.07 1.18 -17.56
CA SER A 622 5.46 0.71 -17.43
C SER A 622 5.85 0.62 -15.96
N HIS A 623 6.76 -0.29 -15.63
CA HIS A 623 7.36 -0.42 -14.31
C HIS A 623 8.59 0.46 -14.19
N VAL A 624 8.76 1.07 -13.03
CA VAL A 624 9.98 1.77 -12.63
C VAL A 624 10.69 0.93 -11.57
N TYR A 625 11.98 0.73 -11.78
CA TYR A 625 12.87 0.02 -10.87
C TYR A 625 14.01 0.94 -10.43
N GLY A 626 14.31 0.95 -9.14
CA GLY A 626 15.58 1.46 -8.63
C GLY A 626 16.62 0.35 -8.73
N ILE A 627 17.82 0.66 -9.23
CA ILE A 627 18.89 -0.32 -9.39
C ILE A 627 20.14 0.10 -8.63
N MET A 628 20.84 -0.86 -8.04
CA MET A 628 22.02 -0.61 -7.21
C MET A 628 23.32 -0.46 -8.02
N ASP A 629 23.28 -0.71 -9.33
CA ASP A 629 24.45 -0.61 -10.21
C ASP A 629 24.47 0.75 -10.94
N ASP A 630 25.34 1.65 -10.48
CA ASP A 630 25.57 2.96 -11.08
C ASP A 630 26.73 3.00 -12.07
N THR A 631 27.31 1.85 -12.42
CA THR A 631 28.54 1.79 -13.23
C THR A 631 28.30 1.93 -14.73
N TRP A 632 27.03 1.90 -15.16
CA TRP A 632 26.66 2.11 -16.57
C TRP A 632 26.94 3.56 -17.01
N ASP A 633 27.18 3.76 -18.30
CA ASP A 633 27.57 5.05 -18.87
C ASP A 633 26.78 5.29 -20.16
N GLU A 634 26.21 6.48 -20.30
CA GLU A 634 25.32 6.85 -21.40
C GLU A 634 25.94 6.63 -22.78
N ASP A 635 27.23 6.96 -22.94
CA ASP A 635 27.94 6.89 -24.22
C ASP A 635 28.25 5.45 -24.66
N SER A 636 28.11 4.48 -23.76
CA SER A 636 28.57 3.10 -23.97
C SER A 636 27.57 2.00 -23.61
N ILE A 637 26.48 2.32 -22.90
CA ILE A 637 25.46 1.34 -22.54
C ILE A 637 24.78 0.75 -23.79
N THR A 638 24.56 -0.55 -23.78
CA THR A 638 23.85 -1.34 -24.78
C THR A 638 23.00 -2.38 -24.05
N TRP A 639 22.07 -3.06 -24.73
CA TRP A 639 21.29 -4.11 -24.07
C TRP A 639 22.19 -5.16 -23.40
N ASN A 640 23.25 -5.59 -24.09
CA ASN A 640 24.15 -6.64 -23.59
C ASN A 640 25.12 -6.17 -22.49
N THR A 641 25.20 -4.87 -22.21
CA THR A 641 26.06 -4.30 -21.17
C THR A 641 25.26 -3.58 -20.08
N ALA A 642 23.94 -3.47 -20.24
CA ALA A 642 23.06 -2.83 -19.28
C ALA A 642 22.93 -3.70 -18.03
N PRO A 643 22.96 -3.11 -16.82
CA PRO A 643 22.70 -3.82 -15.59
C PRO A 643 21.24 -4.28 -15.53
N ASN A 644 20.99 -5.37 -14.79
CA ASN A 644 19.66 -5.87 -14.47
C ASN A 644 18.80 -6.26 -15.69
N LEU A 645 19.41 -6.60 -16.83
CA LEU A 645 18.70 -7.10 -18.01
C LEU A 645 19.20 -8.46 -18.47
N GLU A 646 18.29 -9.44 -18.54
CA GLU A 646 18.57 -10.72 -19.17
C GLU A 646 18.60 -10.62 -20.70
N SER A 647 19.14 -11.66 -21.35
CA SER A 647 19.04 -11.80 -22.80
C SER A 647 17.58 -12.01 -23.23
N SER A 648 17.01 -11.08 -23.98
CA SER A 648 15.62 -11.18 -24.44
C SER A 648 15.52 -11.47 -25.94
N SER A 649 15.87 -12.70 -26.35
CA SER A 649 15.78 -13.14 -27.77
C SER A 649 14.60 -14.07 -28.09
N GLY A 650 13.95 -14.62 -27.06
CA GLY A 650 12.83 -15.57 -27.16
C GLY A 650 11.46 -14.90 -27.24
N THR A 651 10.40 -15.69 -27.12
CA THR A 651 9.04 -15.15 -26.93
C THR A 651 8.91 -14.58 -25.51
N VAL A 652 8.14 -13.50 -25.34
CA VAL A 652 7.80 -12.91 -24.04
C VAL A 652 6.28 -12.80 -23.94
N ASN A 653 5.62 -13.75 -23.29
CA ASN A 653 4.15 -13.81 -23.24
C ASN A 653 3.57 -14.27 -21.89
N GLY A 654 4.42 -14.59 -20.93
CA GLY A 654 4.07 -14.82 -19.53
C GLY A 654 4.98 -14.04 -18.59
N ILE A 655 4.62 -14.02 -17.31
CA ILE A 655 5.41 -13.38 -16.24
C ILE A 655 6.81 -14.00 -16.16
N GLU A 656 6.95 -15.30 -16.41
CA GLU A 656 8.21 -16.02 -16.40
C GLU A 656 9.19 -15.59 -17.49
N ASP A 657 8.71 -14.94 -18.55
CA ASP A 657 9.53 -14.46 -19.66
C ASP A 657 10.01 -13.00 -19.49
N ASN A 658 9.65 -12.36 -18.37
CA ASN A 658 10.10 -11.01 -18.05
C ASN A 658 11.63 -10.94 -17.94
N PHE A 659 12.20 -9.80 -18.33
CA PHE A 659 13.62 -9.68 -18.64
C PHE A 659 14.38 -8.75 -17.69
N VAL A 660 13.72 -8.12 -16.72
CA VAL A 660 14.40 -7.43 -15.62
C VAL A 660 14.80 -8.46 -14.56
N GLU A 661 16.09 -8.54 -14.26
CA GLU A 661 16.65 -9.47 -13.27
C GLU A 661 17.00 -8.77 -11.95
N GLY A 662 17.20 -9.58 -10.90
CA GLY A 662 17.66 -9.09 -9.60
C GLY A 662 16.60 -8.36 -8.76
N ILE A 663 15.31 -8.41 -9.14
CA ILE A 663 14.21 -7.79 -8.39
C ILE A 663 14.12 -8.42 -6.99
N GLY A 664 14.21 -7.58 -5.94
CA GLY A 664 14.33 -8.00 -4.54
C GLY A 664 15.77 -8.19 -4.05
N SER A 665 16.76 -7.82 -4.87
CA SER A 665 18.19 -7.85 -4.50
C SER A 665 18.94 -6.62 -5.03
N SER A 666 19.37 -6.62 -6.29
CA SER A 666 20.05 -5.49 -6.94
C SER A 666 19.10 -4.54 -7.67
N ALA A 667 17.82 -4.88 -7.77
CA ALA A 667 16.75 -4.02 -8.25
C ALA A 667 15.53 -4.06 -7.31
N SER A 668 14.82 -2.94 -7.21
CA SER A 668 13.60 -2.79 -6.40
C SER A 668 12.49 -2.18 -7.22
N PHE A 669 11.29 -2.77 -7.21
CA PHE A 669 10.13 -2.19 -7.87
C PHE A 669 9.64 -0.94 -7.12
N LEU A 670 9.53 0.20 -7.82
CA LEU A 670 9.18 1.49 -7.21
C LEU A 670 7.75 1.93 -7.52
N GLY A 671 7.15 1.41 -8.59
CA GLY A 671 5.81 1.78 -9.02
C GLY A 671 5.65 1.81 -10.54
N HIS A 672 4.65 2.55 -10.98
CA HIS A 672 4.24 2.61 -12.38
C HIS A 672 4.49 4.00 -12.98
N LEU A 673 4.67 4.04 -14.30
CA LEU A 673 4.43 5.24 -15.11
C LEU A 673 3.38 4.87 -16.15
N THR A 674 2.20 5.46 -16.05
CA THR A 674 1.09 5.25 -16.99
C THR A 674 0.95 6.44 -17.94
N SER A 675 1.24 6.24 -19.22
CA SER A 675 1.07 7.29 -20.25
C SER A 675 -0.34 7.33 -20.84
N SER A 676 -0.65 8.44 -21.50
CA SER A 676 -1.81 8.59 -22.39
C SER A 676 -1.36 8.94 -23.81
N SER A 677 -2.28 9.05 -24.77
CA SER A 677 -1.94 9.46 -26.14
C SER A 677 -1.46 10.91 -26.30
N SER A 678 -1.58 11.72 -25.25
CA SER A 678 -1.06 13.09 -25.23
C SER A 678 0.13 13.18 -24.29
N GLU A 679 1.15 13.93 -24.73
CA GLU A 679 2.26 14.34 -23.89
C GLU A 679 1.79 15.01 -22.60
N ASP A 680 2.23 14.44 -21.48
CA ASP A 680 1.90 14.89 -20.14
C ASP A 680 3.11 14.69 -19.20
N LEU A 681 3.04 15.29 -18.02
CA LEU A 681 4.01 15.08 -16.95
C LEU A 681 3.61 13.84 -16.15
N LEU A 682 4.44 12.79 -16.22
CA LEU A 682 4.28 11.57 -15.44
C LEU A 682 5.17 11.65 -14.21
N GLN A 683 4.64 11.29 -13.05
CA GLN A 683 5.33 11.46 -11.79
C GLN A 683 5.20 10.26 -10.85
N LEU A 684 6.26 9.96 -10.12
CA LEU A 684 6.30 8.85 -9.17
C LEU A 684 7.01 9.26 -7.88
N ASP A 685 6.41 8.97 -6.73
CA ASP A 685 7.06 9.11 -5.43
C ASP A 685 8.02 7.94 -5.23
N ILE A 686 9.32 8.25 -5.12
CA ILE A 686 10.40 7.29 -4.92
C ILE A 686 11.13 7.51 -3.60
N THR A 687 10.49 8.21 -2.65
CA THR A 687 11.10 8.61 -1.36
C THR A 687 11.71 7.43 -0.60
N GLU A 688 10.97 6.33 -0.44
CA GLU A 688 11.43 5.16 0.32
C GLU A 688 12.72 4.57 -0.29
N PHE A 689 12.80 4.48 -1.61
CA PHE A 689 13.99 3.99 -2.28
C PHE A 689 15.21 4.87 -1.99
N LEU A 690 15.08 6.20 -2.05
CA LEU A 690 16.21 7.10 -1.80
C LEU A 690 16.66 7.11 -0.34
N VAL A 691 15.73 6.98 0.60
CA VAL A 691 16.07 6.93 2.04
C VAL A 691 16.85 5.64 2.36
N ASP A 692 16.48 4.53 1.74
CA ASP A 692 17.16 3.25 1.90
C ASP A 692 18.45 3.14 1.06
N HIS A 693 18.55 3.92 -0.03
CA HIS A 693 19.69 3.94 -0.94
C HIS A 693 20.80 4.82 -0.38
N GLY A 694 21.88 4.19 0.08
CA GLY A 694 22.93 4.84 0.87
C GLY A 694 23.95 5.70 0.11
N ASP A 695 23.72 6.04 -1.17
CA ASP A 695 24.65 6.83 -1.98
C ASP A 695 23.99 8.03 -2.68
N GLN A 696 24.80 8.78 -3.44
CA GLN A 696 24.39 10.00 -4.12
C GLN A 696 24.11 9.80 -5.62
N LEU A 697 24.24 8.57 -6.14
CA LEU A 697 24.00 8.25 -7.55
C LEU A 697 22.74 7.39 -7.64
N ILE A 698 21.69 7.96 -8.20
CA ILE A 698 20.39 7.30 -8.29
C ILE A 698 20.22 6.79 -9.71
N SER A 699 20.37 5.47 -9.91
CA SER A 699 20.06 4.81 -11.18
C SER A 699 18.66 4.19 -11.17
N LEU A 700 17.87 4.50 -12.21
CA LEU A 700 16.54 3.95 -12.43
C LEU A 700 16.45 3.26 -13.78
N LEU A 701 15.66 2.20 -13.84
CA LEU A 701 15.32 1.40 -15.02
C LEU A 701 13.80 1.41 -15.23
N VAL A 702 13.36 1.73 -16.44
CA VAL A 702 11.94 1.74 -16.81
C VAL A 702 11.69 0.69 -17.91
N ALA A 703 10.81 -0.26 -17.61
CA ALA A 703 10.53 -1.41 -18.48
C ALA A 703 9.02 -1.65 -18.63
N ARG A 704 8.62 -2.14 -19.82
CA ARG A 704 7.28 -2.69 -20.04
C ARG A 704 7.36 -4.21 -19.89
N GLU A 705 6.97 -4.73 -18.74
CA GLU A 705 6.96 -6.17 -18.47
C GLU A 705 5.54 -6.74 -18.55
N VAL A 706 5.42 -8.04 -18.75
CA VAL A 706 4.14 -8.76 -18.69
C VAL A 706 3.65 -8.74 -17.25
N ARG A 707 2.49 -8.13 -17.02
CA ARG A 707 1.91 -8.02 -15.67
C ARG A 707 1.13 -9.25 -15.28
N TRP A 708 0.46 -9.89 -16.23
CA TRP A 708 -0.25 -11.15 -16.03
C TRP A 708 -0.18 -12.02 -17.27
N ASP A 709 -0.27 -13.33 -17.08
CA ASP A 709 -0.16 -14.29 -18.18
C ASP A 709 -1.27 -14.09 -19.21
N GLY A 710 -0.87 -13.99 -20.48
CA GLY A 710 -1.78 -13.68 -21.57
C GLY A 710 -2.15 -12.21 -21.71
N GLU A 711 -1.52 -11.29 -20.95
CA GLU A 711 -1.56 -9.86 -21.26
C GLU A 711 -1.05 -9.63 -22.70
N ASP A 712 -1.81 -8.87 -23.49
CA ASP A 712 -1.36 -8.46 -24.82
C ASP A 712 -0.34 -7.33 -24.66
N VAL A 713 0.94 -7.70 -24.63
CA VAL A 713 2.07 -6.76 -24.69
C VAL A 713 2.53 -6.48 -26.12
N ASP A 714 1.77 -6.88 -27.16
CA ASP A 714 2.16 -6.76 -28.56
C ASP A 714 2.05 -5.33 -29.11
N ASP A 715 2.94 -5.03 -30.07
CA ASP A 715 3.28 -3.77 -30.77
C ASP A 715 2.06 -2.95 -31.26
N SER A 716 0.85 -3.51 -31.25
CA SER A 716 -0.37 -2.79 -31.64
C SER A 716 -0.92 -1.83 -30.57
N LEU A 717 -0.47 -1.91 -29.32
CA LEU A 717 -1.02 -1.16 -28.17
C LEU A 717 -0.17 0.00 -27.66
N GLY A 718 0.96 0.31 -28.31
CA GLY A 718 1.73 1.54 -28.07
C GLY A 718 3.07 1.38 -27.36
N SER A 719 3.69 2.50 -27.01
CA SER A 719 4.94 2.55 -26.24
C SER A 719 4.96 3.78 -25.35
N LEU A 720 5.52 3.66 -24.14
CA LEU A 720 5.85 4.85 -23.38
C LEU A 720 7.07 5.52 -24.02
N GLN A 721 6.87 6.71 -24.58
CA GLN A 721 7.90 7.58 -25.11
C GLN A 721 8.15 8.69 -24.10
N ILE A 722 9.32 8.69 -23.48
CA ILE A 722 9.76 9.71 -22.54
C ILE A 722 10.69 10.69 -23.27
N ALA A 723 10.54 11.99 -23.02
CA ALA A 723 11.51 12.98 -23.47
C ALA A 723 12.86 12.74 -22.79
N SER A 724 13.92 12.51 -23.58
CA SER A 724 15.29 12.46 -23.04
C SER A 724 15.83 13.85 -22.78
N LYS A 725 16.98 13.95 -22.10
CA LYS A 725 17.69 15.22 -21.90
C LYS A 725 18.23 15.83 -23.22
N GLU A 726 18.37 15.04 -24.29
CA GLU A 726 18.73 15.53 -25.64
C GLU A 726 17.56 16.23 -26.34
N ARG A 727 16.32 15.98 -25.90
CA ARG A 727 15.13 16.52 -26.57
C ARG A 727 15.07 18.04 -26.45
N ALA A 728 15.29 18.72 -27.56
CA ALA A 728 15.27 20.18 -27.60
C ALA A 728 13.94 20.75 -27.09
N GLY A 729 14.02 21.65 -26.11
CA GLY A 729 12.86 22.33 -25.52
C GLY A 729 12.15 21.57 -24.39
N ASN A 730 12.69 20.42 -23.98
CA ASN A 730 12.27 19.69 -22.78
C ASN A 730 13.41 19.70 -21.74
N SER A 731 13.08 19.54 -20.45
CA SER A 731 14.06 19.46 -19.37
C SER A 731 14.66 18.05 -19.20
N GLY A 732 14.18 17.06 -19.96
CA GLY A 732 14.49 15.64 -19.78
C GLY A 732 13.86 15.09 -18.49
N PRO A 733 14.27 13.88 -18.07
CA PRO A 733 13.93 13.34 -16.75
C PRO A 733 14.46 14.23 -15.63
N GLN A 734 13.65 14.42 -14.59
CA GLN A 734 13.99 15.22 -13.41
C GLN A 734 13.69 14.46 -12.12
N LEU A 735 14.51 14.68 -11.11
CA LEU A 735 14.30 14.22 -9.75
C LEU A 735 14.16 15.43 -8.81
N LEU A 736 12.99 15.55 -8.19
CA LEU A 736 12.68 16.62 -7.24
C LEU A 736 12.89 16.08 -5.84
N LEU A 737 13.75 16.73 -5.06
CA LEU A 737 13.90 16.47 -3.64
C LEU A 737 13.25 17.60 -2.84
N PHE A 738 12.48 17.24 -1.83
CA PHE A 738 11.99 18.14 -0.80
C PHE A 738 12.77 17.82 0.46
N LEU A 739 13.64 18.76 0.85
CA LEU A 739 14.50 18.60 2.00
C LEU A 739 13.83 19.21 3.21
N ASP A 740 13.80 18.45 4.31
CA ASP A 740 13.43 19.01 5.61
C ASP A 740 14.45 20.10 5.92
N SER A 741 13.98 21.32 6.12
CA SER A 741 14.81 22.48 6.46
C SER A 741 15.26 22.40 7.92
N THR A 742 15.63 21.22 8.39
CA THR A 742 16.30 21.07 9.68
C THR A 742 17.66 21.72 9.54
N THR A 743 17.68 23.01 9.90
CA THR A 743 18.84 23.87 10.05
C THR A 743 19.52 24.26 8.74
N GLN A 744 18.88 25.07 7.89
CA GLN A 744 19.68 25.98 7.05
C GLN A 744 20.48 26.86 8.04
N PRO A 745 21.81 26.73 8.15
CA PRO A 745 22.53 27.45 9.19
C PRO A 745 22.37 28.96 8.96
N GLY A 746 21.95 29.68 10.00
CA GLY A 746 21.62 31.10 9.91
C GLY A 746 20.14 31.43 9.69
N ASP A 747 19.31 30.46 9.29
CA ASP A 747 17.84 30.58 9.21
C ASP A 747 17.27 30.25 10.60
N PHE A 748 17.07 31.30 11.40
CA PHE A 748 16.67 31.19 12.80
C PHE A 748 15.18 31.30 13.01
N ASP A 749 14.45 31.90 12.08
CA ASP A 749 12.99 31.94 12.14
C ASP A 749 12.32 30.82 11.33
N LEU A 750 13.13 29.98 10.67
CA LEU A 750 12.74 28.78 9.93
C LEU A 750 11.80 29.11 8.77
N ASP A 751 11.92 30.30 8.20
CA ASP A 751 11.10 30.74 7.07
C ASP A 751 11.69 30.37 5.70
N GLY A 752 12.91 29.79 5.72
CA GLY A 752 13.58 29.21 4.56
C GLY A 752 14.52 30.16 3.83
N ASP A 753 14.62 31.43 4.22
CA ASP A 753 15.68 32.33 3.77
C ASP A 753 16.64 32.71 4.93
N VAL A 754 17.72 33.44 4.63
CA VAL A 754 18.63 33.95 5.67
C VAL A 754 18.80 35.44 5.48
N ASP A 755 18.03 36.23 6.21
CA ASP A 755 17.90 37.66 6.03
C ASP A 755 18.05 38.46 7.34
N GLY A 756 17.57 39.71 7.36
CA GLY A 756 17.68 40.57 8.53
C GLY A 756 16.76 40.17 9.69
N PHE A 757 15.73 39.38 9.42
CA PHE A 757 14.74 38.89 10.37
C PHE A 757 15.31 37.76 11.23
N ASP A 758 16.08 36.85 10.63
CA ASP A 758 16.88 35.87 11.35
C ASP A 758 17.82 36.52 12.36
N PHE A 759 18.50 37.59 11.94
CA PHE A 759 19.38 38.32 12.83
C PHE A 759 18.65 38.88 14.05
N LEU A 760 17.40 39.31 13.88
CA LEU A 760 16.58 39.81 14.97
C LEU A 760 16.11 38.68 15.90
N VAL A 761 15.78 37.51 15.35
CA VAL A 761 15.46 36.31 16.14
C VAL A 761 16.67 35.85 16.95
N TRP A 762 17.85 35.80 16.34
CA TRP A 762 19.11 35.54 17.04
C TRP A 762 19.37 36.51 18.20
N GLN A 763 19.09 37.81 18.02
CA GLN A 763 19.22 38.81 19.08
C GLN A 763 18.21 38.65 20.22
N GLY A 764 17.04 38.08 19.94
CA GLY A 764 15.95 37.88 20.91
C GLY A 764 16.14 36.67 21.81
N ASP A 765 16.65 35.56 21.25
CA ASP A 765 16.59 34.25 21.90
C ASP A 765 17.89 33.79 22.56
N GLY A 766 18.97 34.58 22.43
CA GLY A 766 20.21 34.36 23.20
C GLY A 766 21.05 33.17 22.75
N LEU A 767 21.03 32.90 21.44
CA LEU A 767 21.82 31.86 20.78
C LEU A 767 23.34 32.16 20.81
N SER A 768 24.17 31.15 20.56
CA SER A 768 25.63 31.14 20.72
C SER A 768 26.40 31.93 19.65
N HIS A 769 27.69 32.13 19.88
CA HIS A 769 28.60 32.80 18.94
C HIS A 769 28.82 32.01 17.64
N THR A 770 28.66 30.69 17.69
CA THR A 770 28.77 29.81 16.52
C THR A 770 27.62 30.09 15.55
N GLU A 771 26.40 30.25 16.07
CA GLU A 771 25.20 30.54 15.27
C GLU A 771 25.28 31.92 14.58
N LEU A 772 25.85 32.94 15.22
CA LEU A 772 26.09 34.23 14.53
C LEU A 772 27.01 34.07 13.31
N THR A 773 27.99 33.18 13.41
CA THR A 773 28.91 32.88 12.28
C THR A 773 28.15 32.19 11.15
N ASP A 774 27.17 31.36 11.47
CA ASP A 774 26.30 30.72 10.49
C ASP A 774 25.46 31.78 9.77
N TRP A 775 24.80 32.69 10.48
CA TRP A 775 24.07 33.81 9.86
C TRP A 775 24.97 34.69 8.98
N GLU A 776 26.16 35.07 9.44
CA GLU A 776 27.10 35.87 8.63
C GLU A 776 27.55 35.14 7.35
N THR A 777 27.65 33.80 7.42
CA THR A 777 28.07 32.96 6.29
C THR A 777 26.96 32.82 5.26
N TYR A 778 25.71 32.76 5.70
CA TYR A 778 24.56 32.49 4.84
C TYR A 778 23.68 33.72 4.58
N TYR A 779 23.98 34.90 5.11
CA TYR A 779 23.20 36.12 4.89
C TYR A 779 23.00 36.46 3.40
N GLY A 780 21.73 36.61 3.00
CA GLY A 780 21.31 36.76 1.62
C GLY A 780 21.08 35.44 0.88
N PHE A 781 21.14 34.30 1.59
CA PHE A 781 20.65 33.02 1.09
C PHE A 781 19.14 33.13 0.88
N VAL A 782 18.70 32.78 -0.33
CA VAL A 782 17.29 32.65 -0.67
C VAL A 782 17.19 31.41 -1.55
N PRO A 783 16.32 30.42 -1.23
CA PRO A 783 16.16 29.24 -2.06
C PRO A 783 15.78 29.62 -3.49
N SER A 784 16.25 28.83 -4.44
CA SER A 784 16.03 28.99 -5.88
C SER A 784 14.55 29.07 -6.31
N SER A 785 13.61 28.74 -5.41
CA SER A 785 12.15 28.82 -5.60
C SER A 785 11.54 30.20 -5.33
N LEU A 786 12.30 31.15 -4.76
CA LEU A 786 11.82 32.51 -4.44
C LEU A 786 12.34 33.59 -5.40
N THR A 787 12.57 33.28 -6.68
CA THR A 787 12.69 34.35 -7.69
C THR A 787 11.32 34.99 -7.91
N HIS A 788 10.97 35.94 -7.04
CA HIS A 788 9.90 36.89 -7.34
C HIS A 788 10.37 37.73 -8.53
N SER A 789 9.89 37.41 -9.73
CA SER A 789 9.94 38.33 -10.87
C SER A 789 9.01 39.50 -10.58
N GLN A 790 9.42 40.39 -9.69
CA GLN A 790 8.99 41.77 -9.73
C GLN A 790 10.17 42.59 -10.21
N ILE A 791 10.18 42.83 -11.52
CA ILE A 791 10.86 43.98 -12.10
C ILE A 791 10.31 45.20 -11.36
N VAL A 792 11.04 45.70 -10.37
CA VAL A 792 10.80 47.02 -9.79
C VAL A 792 11.00 48.01 -10.94
N PRO A 793 9.96 48.73 -11.40
CA PRO A 793 10.15 49.71 -12.45
C PRO A 793 11.00 50.85 -11.88
N GLU A 794 12.24 51.00 -12.35
CA GLU A 794 13.00 52.19 -12.04
C GLU A 794 12.22 53.42 -12.53
N PRO A 795 11.94 54.42 -11.68
CA PRO A 795 11.33 55.65 -12.14
C PRO A 795 12.31 56.31 -13.11
N SER A 796 11.92 56.39 -14.39
CA SER A 796 12.73 57.05 -15.42
C SER A 796 13.22 58.41 -14.93
N ALA A 797 14.48 58.75 -15.19
CA ALA A 797 15.12 60.00 -14.75
C ALA A 797 14.34 61.29 -15.11
N ILE A 798 13.39 61.18 -16.03
CA ILE A 798 12.44 62.23 -16.44
C ILE A 798 11.46 62.57 -15.30
N LEU A 799 11.02 61.60 -14.49
CA LEU A 799 10.10 61.81 -13.36
C LEU A 799 10.78 62.55 -12.20
N LEU A 800 12.05 62.27 -11.94
CA LEU A 800 12.87 62.97 -10.94
C LEU A 800 13.21 64.41 -11.37
N LEU A 801 13.41 64.65 -12.67
CA LEU A 801 13.58 66.01 -13.23
C LEU A 801 12.29 66.84 -13.18
N ALA A 802 11.12 66.21 -13.32
CA ALA A 802 9.82 66.88 -13.22
C ALA A 802 9.49 67.30 -11.78
N LEU A 803 9.87 66.49 -10.78
CA LEU A 803 9.67 66.79 -9.36
C LEU A 803 10.66 67.84 -8.81
N GLY A 804 11.85 67.96 -9.41
CA GLY A 804 12.84 68.98 -9.04
C GLY A 804 12.48 70.42 -9.46
N MET A 805 11.61 70.61 -10.47
CA MET A 805 11.23 71.94 -10.96
C MET A 805 10.02 72.57 -10.24
N VAL A 806 9.33 71.84 -9.36
CA VAL A 806 8.13 72.35 -8.66
C VAL A 806 8.45 72.90 -7.25
N ALA A 807 9.68 72.72 -6.75
CA ALA A 807 10.07 73.11 -5.39
C ALA A 807 11.03 74.31 -5.30
N VAL A 808 10.81 75.37 -6.09
CA VAL A 808 11.43 76.69 -5.83
C VAL A 808 10.36 77.65 -5.31
N PRO A 809 10.33 77.95 -4.00
CA PRO A 809 9.49 79.02 -3.49
C PRO A 809 10.15 80.37 -3.83
N LEU A 810 9.52 81.12 -4.74
CA LEU A 810 9.68 82.56 -4.82
C LEU A 810 9.08 83.15 -3.54
N TYR A 811 9.90 83.73 -2.65
CA TYR A 811 9.46 84.86 -1.84
C TYR A 811 10.60 85.85 -1.60
N ARG A 812 10.24 87.13 -1.82
CA ARG A 812 10.89 88.31 -1.25
C ARG A 812 10.61 88.39 0.24
#